data_AF-A0A536U2P3-F1
#
_entry.id   AF-A0A536U2P3-F1
#
_cell.length_a   1.000
_cell.length_b   1.000
_cell.length_c   1.000
_cell.angle_alpha   90.00
_cell.angle_beta   90.00
_cell.angle_gamma   90.00
#
_symmetry.space_group_name_H-M   'P 1'
#
loop_
_entity.id
_entity.type
_entity.pdbx_description
1 polymer ?
#
loop_
_entity_poly.entity_id
_entity_poly.type
_entity_poly.pdbx_seq_one_letter_code
_entity_poly.pdbx_strand_id
1 'polypeptide(L)'
;MIRSCASGERTPGQSGALASTFANAVTTYALARVDEERARRKATTTIISDDSCLNISLTSLLIGSGEAGLSVADSLQAMLRGVRQANLRLKGLNQTKQTLAGSIKNPTDRSITAFIDKIDFIELWEDQSIRAAKALLRLGTSSEIRASFDIDELLIEGRDGQRRADFEEDRNWWQRMRISTQKDGALKFETFGDRARADSWLQPTQRKLVQSFLERATESSATDSNVSFTMFELLVPNALKQAAPDRRNLALMLDEESAAYPWELLQDRYDDASAPLSVQAGMVRQLVLGEFREKVVHATDFSALVIGDPTSAGPSPDFPALPGAAAEARAVAQHLRDRGYGKVVELVEGDATPEATLNALYAQPYRILHLAGHGAFEYAVYDDDDQAKNGGDGDGSTKTITGMVLAKGIFLTPAEIEQMRFVPELVFINCCHLGEMTGEANRKPIPYHKLAANVAAQFIRMGVRAVVAAGWAVDDSAASTFATKFYDCMLNDATFGDAVQSARSEVYRSSGGSNTWGAYQCYGDPDFSLRVPRGSSSRTDARIVAGVELQRSVDVIALRAKTVDSASGKQRLLDELRTLASISGQRWMESAATCAALGKAFGELGSFEDALSYYQRSRALYPSDATVESLEQFANLSGRSAVELFSDMLGTRAAEAPREVHDEAEKLFAQADEILDALLVIGETSERLSLKGSLYKRKAMVAGDSKERHRLLQQMARFYGKAYDLDVAKQSADAHYSLANRLAAEIVLAWPLGARRPRSKAARERLSVIESGLEEIRSIAARTKPGRDFWYDTLTGNVLLGKCMARQEINAADLDNMLTVYSNAAIRGGSTRALRSVTDQIRFFEAMADPGTDAGKKGSLVESLETLREGVIAAAMATKL
;
A
#
# COMPACT_ATOMS: atom_id res chain seq x y z
N MET A 1 -16.52 32.35 -0.36
CA MET A 1 -16.13 31.53 0.81
C MET A 1 -17.30 31.46 1.78
N ILE A 2 -17.93 30.29 1.91
CA ILE A 2 -18.88 30.05 2.99
C ILE A 2 -18.03 29.76 4.24
N ARG A 3 -17.76 30.76 5.07
CA ARG A 3 -17.23 30.56 6.43
C ARG A 3 -18.45 30.39 7.33
N SER A 4 -18.67 29.18 7.83
CA SER A 4 -19.58 28.94 8.94
C SER A 4 -18.75 28.72 10.21
N CYS A 5 -18.94 29.58 11.20
CA CYS A 5 -18.55 29.33 12.57
C CYS A 5 -19.45 28.24 13.14
N ALA A 6 -18.96 27.00 13.19
CA ALA A 6 -19.54 25.96 14.03
C ALA A 6 -18.57 25.68 15.18
N SER A 7 -18.67 26.48 16.24
CA SER A 7 -18.23 26.05 17.57
C SER A 7 -19.04 24.81 17.94
N GLY A 8 -18.36 23.69 18.14
CA GLY A 8 -18.96 22.37 18.30
C GLY A 8 -19.84 22.24 19.54
N GLU A 9 -21.15 22.28 19.35
CA GLU A 9 -22.10 21.51 20.14
C GLU A 9 -22.45 20.25 19.36
N ARG A 10 -22.16 19.09 19.95
CA ARG A 10 -22.27 17.76 19.35
C ARG A 10 -23.75 17.34 19.31
N THR A 11 -24.35 17.22 18.13
CA THR A 11 -25.66 16.58 17.92
C THR A 11 -25.59 15.42 16.92
N PRO A 12 -26.39 14.35 17.08
CA PRO A 12 -26.36 13.19 16.19
C PRO A 12 -27.00 13.41 14.80
N GLY A 13 -26.41 12.86 13.71
CA GLY A 13 -27.01 12.84 12.34
C GLY A 13 -26.20 13.52 11.21
N GLN A 14 -24.87 13.58 11.32
CA GLN A 14 -24.05 14.55 10.58
C GLN A 14 -24.04 14.45 9.04
N SER A 15 -24.10 13.27 8.41
CA SER A 15 -23.97 13.16 6.93
C SER A 15 -25.23 13.60 6.16
N GLY A 16 -26.41 13.14 6.56
CA GLY A 16 -27.68 13.58 5.97
C GLY A 16 -28.01 15.04 6.31
N ALA A 17 -27.69 15.45 7.54
CA ALA A 17 -27.77 16.86 7.95
C ALA A 17 -26.80 17.72 7.13
N LEU A 18 -25.57 17.25 6.87
CA LEU A 18 -24.60 17.95 6.02
C LEU A 18 -25.10 18.07 4.58
N ALA A 19 -25.57 17.00 3.96
CA ALA A 19 -26.06 17.04 2.58
C ALA A 19 -27.22 18.03 2.40
N SER A 20 -28.22 17.99 3.30
CA SER A 20 -29.36 18.89 3.26
C SER A 20 -29.00 20.35 3.59
N THR A 21 -28.12 20.56 4.57
CA THR A 21 -27.61 21.89 4.95
C THR A 21 -26.78 22.50 3.83
N PHE A 22 -25.91 21.71 3.21
CA PHE A 22 -25.11 22.12 2.07
C PHE A 22 -25.99 22.42 0.85
N ALA A 23 -27.00 21.59 0.56
CA ALA A 23 -27.97 21.87 -0.50
C ALA A 23 -28.70 23.21 -0.28
N ASN A 24 -29.15 23.50 0.95
CA ASN A 24 -29.78 24.77 1.29
C ASN A 24 -28.82 25.95 1.05
N ALA A 25 -27.59 25.85 1.55
CA ALA A 25 -26.59 26.90 1.40
C ALA A 25 -26.25 27.18 -0.08
N VAL A 26 -26.08 26.13 -0.88
CA VAL A 26 -25.78 26.22 -2.31
C VAL A 26 -26.95 26.81 -3.09
N THR A 27 -28.20 26.38 -2.82
CA THR A 27 -29.39 26.99 -3.44
C THR A 27 -29.50 28.47 -3.11
N THR A 28 -29.33 28.86 -1.85
CA THR A 28 -29.39 30.27 -1.44
C THR A 28 -28.30 31.10 -2.11
N TYR A 29 -27.06 30.59 -2.16
CA TYR A 29 -25.96 31.25 -2.87
C TYR A 29 -26.26 31.44 -4.36
N ALA A 30 -26.78 30.40 -5.03
CA ALA A 30 -27.13 30.47 -6.44
C ALA A 30 -28.23 31.51 -6.73
N LEU A 31 -29.25 31.58 -5.88
CA LEU A 31 -30.32 32.59 -6.00
C LEU A 31 -29.78 34.01 -5.80
N ALA A 32 -28.88 34.24 -4.84
CA ALA A 32 -28.25 35.54 -4.65
C ALA A 32 -27.44 35.97 -5.89
N ARG A 33 -26.72 35.05 -6.55
CA ARG A 33 -26.03 35.34 -7.82
C ARG A 33 -26.99 35.67 -8.97
N VAL A 34 -28.13 35.01 -9.03
CA VAL A 34 -29.19 35.34 -10.00
C VAL A 34 -29.70 36.76 -9.77
N ASP A 35 -29.93 37.17 -8.53
CA ASP A 35 -30.42 38.52 -8.21
C ASP A 35 -29.37 39.60 -8.51
N GLU A 36 -28.09 39.34 -8.25
CA GLU A 36 -26.99 40.21 -8.67
C GLU A 36 -26.91 40.37 -10.19
N GLU A 37 -27.04 39.29 -10.94
CA GLU A 37 -27.04 39.36 -12.41
C GLU A 37 -28.28 40.08 -12.94
N ARG A 38 -29.45 39.92 -12.30
CA ARG A 38 -30.64 40.73 -12.60
C ARG A 38 -30.38 42.22 -12.38
N ALA A 39 -29.74 42.57 -11.25
CA ALA A 39 -29.41 43.96 -10.94
C ALA A 39 -28.40 44.54 -11.95
N ARG A 40 -27.36 43.78 -12.30
CA ARG A 40 -26.35 44.17 -13.32
C ARG A 40 -27.00 44.46 -14.66
N ARG A 41 -27.86 43.55 -15.15
CA ARG A 41 -28.52 43.70 -16.46
C ARG A 41 -29.53 44.85 -16.50
N LYS A 42 -30.24 45.13 -15.39
CA LYS A 42 -31.10 46.31 -15.26
C LYS A 42 -30.31 47.63 -15.39
N ALA A 43 -29.06 47.66 -14.94
CA ALA A 43 -28.21 48.85 -15.00
C ALA A 43 -27.59 49.13 -16.38
N THR A 44 -27.47 48.14 -17.27
CA THR A 44 -26.72 48.25 -18.55
C THR A 44 -27.63 48.52 -19.77
N THR A 45 -28.94 48.72 -19.61
CA THR A 45 -29.92 48.99 -20.70
C THR A 45 -29.78 48.04 -21.90
N THR A 46 -29.31 46.80 -21.68
CA THR A 46 -29.14 45.82 -22.74
C THR A 46 -30.45 45.05 -22.88
N ILE A 47 -31.11 45.17 -24.03
CA ILE A 47 -32.32 44.41 -24.34
C ILE A 47 -31.93 42.93 -24.52
N ILE A 48 -32.43 42.07 -23.65
CA ILE A 48 -32.16 40.63 -23.66
C ILE A 48 -33.11 39.95 -24.66
N SER A 49 -32.58 39.19 -25.63
CA SER A 49 -33.38 38.39 -26.57
C SER A 49 -33.83 37.03 -26.04
N ASP A 50 -33.09 36.39 -25.09
CA ASP A 50 -33.30 34.98 -24.73
C ASP A 50 -33.27 34.68 -23.21
N ASP A 51 -33.93 33.60 -22.79
CA ASP A 51 -33.80 33.03 -21.44
C ASP A 51 -32.34 32.59 -21.19
N SER A 52 -31.77 32.94 -20.03
CA SER A 52 -30.36 32.67 -19.73
C SER A 52 -30.18 31.84 -18.46
N CYS A 53 -29.36 30.79 -18.54
CA CYS A 53 -28.88 30.02 -17.40
C CYS A 53 -27.51 30.54 -16.95
N LEU A 54 -27.38 30.91 -15.68
CA LEU A 54 -26.12 31.28 -15.06
C LEU A 54 -25.42 30.01 -14.59
N ASN A 55 -24.29 29.70 -15.23
CA ASN A 55 -23.38 28.65 -14.80
C ASN A 55 -22.53 29.17 -13.64
N ILE A 56 -22.63 28.52 -12.48
CA ILE A 56 -22.00 28.97 -11.23
C ILE A 56 -20.97 27.93 -10.80
N SER A 57 -19.71 28.37 -10.75
CA SER A 57 -18.65 27.59 -10.13
C SER A 57 -18.60 27.84 -8.62
N LEU A 58 -18.51 26.76 -7.86
CA LEU A 58 -18.44 26.75 -6.40
C LEU A 58 -17.06 26.30 -5.94
N THR A 59 -16.53 26.93 -4.90
CA THR A 59 -15.32 26.48 -4.23
C THR A 59 -15.59 26.29 -2.75
N SER A 60 -15.27 25.13 -2.20
CA SER A 60 -15.52 24.77 -0.80
C SER A 60 -14.30 24.14 -0.15
N LEU A 61 -14.14 24.35 1.16
CA LEU A 61 -13.33 23.47 2.00
C LEU A 61 -14.08 22.14 2.19
N LEU A 62 -13.38 21.08 2.59
CA LEU A 62 -14.04 19.89 3.12
C LEU A 62 -14.80 20.26 4.41
N ILE A 63 -16.05 19.85 4.53
CA ILE A 63 -16.92 20.21 5.65
C ILE A 63 -17.24 18.96 6.46
N GLY A 64 -16.98 19.03 7.77
CA GLY A 64 -17.29 17.95 8.70
C GLY A 64 -16.32 16.77 8.65
N SER A 65 -15.24 16.84 7.87
CA SER A 65 -14.13 15.88 7.92
C SER A 65 -13.11 16.24 9.00
N GLY A 66 -12.57 15.24 9.71
CA GLY A 66 -11.53 15.41 10.71
C GLY A 66 -11.66 14.48 11.92
N GLU A 67 -10.89 14.75 12.97
CA GLU A 67 -10.89 13.96 14.21
C GLU A 67 -12.30 13.94 14.85
N ALA A 68 -12.86 12.74 15.00
CA ALA A 68 -14.23 12.48 15.45
C ALA A 68 -15.37 13.07 14.57
N GLY A 69 -15.07 13.43 13.31
CA GLY A 69 -16.04 13.87 12.28
C GLY A 69 -16.36 12.76 11.27
N LEU A 70 -16.96 13.14 10.13
CA LEU A 70 -17.18 12.24 8.98
C LEU A 70 -15.83 11.83 8.35
N SER A 71 -15.80 10.66 7.72
CA SER A 71 -14.69 10.34 6.82
C SER A 71 -14.62 11.36 5.68
N VAL A 72 -13.44 11.58 5.11
CA VAL A 72 -13.30 12.45 3.91
C VAL A 72 -14.22 11.99 2.79
N ALA A 73 -14.38 10.68 2.60
CA ALA A 73 -15.29 10.12 1.59
C ALA A 73 -16.76 10.45 1.88
N ASP A 74 -17.22 10.31 3.12
CA ASP A 74 -18.60 10.61 3.51
C ASP A 74 -18.91 12.10 3.43
N SER A 75 -17.96 12.96 3.84
CA SER A 75 -18.04 14.41 3.71
C SER A 75 -18.21 14.81 2.23
N LEU A 76 -17.34 14.29 1.36
CA LEU A 76 -17.42 14.51 -0.09
C LEU A 76 -18.73 14.00 -0.69
N GLN A 77 -19.16 12.80 -0.32
CA GLN A 77 -20.42 12.22 -0.82
C GLN A 77 -21.62 13.06 -0.41
N ALA A 78 -21.68 13.50 0.86
CA ALA A 78 -22.74 14.36 1.37
C ALA A 78 -22.76 15.72 0.63
N MET A 79 -21.60 16.33 0.41
CA MET A 79 -21.49 17.60 -0.31
C MET A 79 -21.89 17.47 -1.79
N LEU A 80 -21.45 16.42 -2.50
CA LEU A 80 -21.83 16.16 -3.89
C LEU A 80 -23.34 15.90 -4.03
N ARG A 81 -23.93 15.10 -3.12
CA ARG A 81 -25.39 14.92 -3.06
C ARG A 81 -26.10 16.24 -2.80
N GLY A 82 -25.54 17.08 -1.93
CA GLY A 82 -26.05 18.42 -1.65
C GLY A 82 -26.08 19.32 -2.90
N VAL A 83 -25.01 19.34 -3.70
CA VAL A 83 -24.98 20.06 -4.98
C VAL A 83 -26.04 19.52 -5.94
N ARG A 84 -26.16 18.19 -6.07
CA ARG A 84 -27.19 17.57 -6.92
C ARG A 84 -28.60 17.99 -6.49
N GLN A 85 -28.88 17.95 -5.19
CA GLN A 85 -30.17 18.37 -4.65
C GLN A 85 -30.42 19.87 -4.87
N ALA A 86 -29.41 20.72 -4.73
CA ALA A 86 -29.51 22.15 -5.03
C ALA A 86 -29.85 22.39 -6.51
N ASN A 87 -29.18 21.70 -7.44
CA ASN A 87 -29.46 21.79 -8.88
C ASN A 87 -30.88 21.30 -9.22
N LEU A 88 -31.36 20.23 -8.58
CA LEU A 88 -32.75 19.77 -8.72
C LEU A 88 -33.77 20.81 -8.24
N ARG A 89 -33.51 21.46 -7.09
CA ARG A 89 -34.37 22.53 -6.56
C ARG A 89 -34.40 23.74 -7.47
N LEU A 90 -33.24 24.18 -7.96
CA LEU A 90 -33.14 25.30 -8.91
C LEU A 90 -33.90 24.99 -10.21
N LYS A 91 -33.81 23.75 -10.72
CA LYS A 91 -34.59 23.29 -11.88
C LYS A 91 -36.10 23.26 -11.61
N GLY A 92 -36.51 22.72 -10.45
CA GLY A 92 -37.92 22.64 -10.03
C GLY A 92 -38.58 24.02 -9.85
N LEU A 93 -37.87 24.99 -9.25
CA LEU A 93 -38.36 26.37 -9.12
C LEU A 93 -38.65 27.02 -10.48
N ASN A 94 -37.91 26.65 -11.53
CA ASN A 94 -38.16 27.14 -12.89
C ASN A 94 -39.41 26.50 -13.51
N GLN A 95 -39.62 25.20 -13.30
CA GLN A 95 -40.80 24.49 -13.79
C GLN A 95 -42.08 24.98 -13.11
N THR A 96 -42.06 25.20 -11.79
CA THR A 96 -43.21 25.73 -11.04
C THR A 96 -43.59 27.14 -11.50
N LYS A 97 -42.60 28.01 -11.78
CA LYS A 97 -42.85 29.33 -12.39
C LYS A 97 -43.44 29.24 -13.80
N GLN A 98 -43.03 28.27 -14.63
CA GLN A 98 -43.62 28.06 -15.96
C GLN A 98 -45.06 27.53 -15.88
N THR A 99 -45.39 26.72 -14.88
CA THR A 99 -46.73 26.12 -14.72
C THR A 99 -47.76 27.10 -14.15
N LEU A 100 -47.34 28.00 -13.26
CA LEU A 100 -48.18 29.10 -12.75
C LEU A 100 -48.37 30.26 -13.75
N ALA A 101 -47.54 30.33 -14.80
CA ALA A 101 -47.60 31.37 -15.85
C ALA A 101 -48.71 31.14 -16.90
N GLY A 102 -49.78 30.42 -16.55
CA GLY A 102 -51.06 30.42 -17.27
C GLY A 102 -51.89 31.69 -17.06
N SER A 103 -51.38 32.69 -16.32
CA SER A 103 -52.05 33.99 -16.12
C SER A 103 -51.06 35.14 -16.28
N ILE A 104 -51.30 35.92 -17.35
CA ILE A 104 -50.83 37.29 -17.64
C ILE A 104 -49.32 37.53 -17.48
N LYS A 105 -48.57 37.34 -18.58
CA LYS A 105 -47.18 37.81 -18.72
C LYS A 105 -47.15 39.34 -18.79
N ASN A 106 -46.45 39.98 -17.85
CA ASN A 106 -45.74 41.23 -18.18
C ASN A 106 -44.57 40.85 -19.11
N PRO A 107 -44.44 41.43 -20.32
CA PRO A 107 -43.44 41.05 -21.32
C PRO A 107 -41.97 41.28 -20.91
N THR A 108 -41.73 41.86 -19.73
CA THR A 108 -40.44 42.35 -19.24
C THR A 108 -39.78 41.47 -18.17
N ASP A 109 -40.46 40.45 -17.61
CA ASP A 109 -39.89 39.58 -16.58
C ASP A 109 -39.55 38.20 -17.16
N ARG A 110 -38.41 38.14 -17.85
CA ARG A 110 -37.86 36.91 -18.48
C ARG A 110 -36.89 36.22 -17.51
N SER A 111 -36.83 34.89 -17.51
CA SER A 111 -36.30 34.13 -16.37
C SER A 111 -34.79 33.91 -16.44
N ILE A 112 -34.03 34.51 -15.52
CA ILE A 112 -32.65 34.11 -15.23
C ILE A 112 -32.70 32.91 -14.28
N THR A 113 -32.07 31.81 -14.68
CA THR A 113 -31.95 30.57 -13.92
C THR A 113 -30.50 30.34 -13.50
N ALA A 114 -30.25 29.40 -12.57
CA ALA A 114 -28.90 29.05 -12.15
C ALA A 114 -28.67 27.54 -12.16
N PHE A 115 -27.45 27.16 -12.47
CA PHE A 115 -26.96 25.79 -12.40
C PHE A 115 -25.54 25.80 -11.83
N ILE A 116 -25.27 24.96 -10.84
CA ILE A 116 -23.92 24.74 -10.35
C ILE A 116 -23.22 23.81 -11.33
N ASP A 117 -22.31 24.35 -12.12
CA ASP A 117 -21.62 23.64 -13.20
C ASP A 117 -20.30 23.03 -12.77
N LYS A 118 -19.66 23.61 -11.74
CA LYS A 118 -18.37 23.17 -11.22
C LYS A 118 -18.33 23.28 -9.70
N ILE A 119 -17.70 22.30 -9.05
CA ILE A 119 -17.31 22.36 -7.64
C ILE A 119 -15.82 22.04 -7.49
N ASP A 120 -15.07 22.96 -6.88
CA ASP A 120 -13.67 22.77 -6.48
C ASP A 120 -13.60 22.56 -4.97
N PHE A 121 -12.96 21.48 -4.53
CA PHE A 121 -12.62 21.27 -3.13
C PHE A 121 -11.19 21.75 -2.89
N ILE A 122 -11.03 22.70 -1.96
CA ILE A 122 -9.71 23.21 -1.56
C ILE A 122 -9.39 22.66 -0.18
N GLU A 123 -8.17 22.16 -0.03
CA GLU A 123 -7.62 21.85 1.28
C GLU A 123 -6.24 22.45 1.49
N LEU A 124 -5.94 22.77 2.76
CA LEU A 124 -4.65 23.32 3.16
C LEU A 124 -3.56 22.24 3.13
N TRP A 125 -3.90 21.02 3.54
CA TRP A 125 -2.93 19.94 3.72
C TRP A 125 -2.85 19.04 2.49
N GLU A 126 -1.65 18.82 1.97
CA GLU A 126 -1.38 18.00 0.77
C GLU A 126 -1.89 16.56 0.93
N ASP A 127 -1.68 15.96 2.11
CA ASP A 127 -2.11 14.59 2.40
C ASP A 127 -3.63 14.45 2.39
N GLN A 128 -4.36 15.46 2.89
CA GLN A 128 -5.82 15.49 2.86
C GLN A 128 -6.35 15.69 1.45
N SER A 129 -5.72 16.58 0.68
CA SER A 129 -6.04 16.80 -0.73
C SER A 129 -5.88 15.53 -1.58
N ILE A 130 -4.79 14.77 -1.38
CA ILE A 130 -4.57 13.47 -2.03
C ILE A 130 -5.67 12.48 -1.62
N ARG A 131 -5.96 12.38 -0.32
CA ARG A 131 -7.01 11.49 0.22
C ARG A 131 -8.38 11.83 -0.39
N ALA A 132 -8.71 13.12 -0.48
CA ALA A 132 -9.95 13.62 -1.09
C ALA A 132 -10.03 13.29 -2.59
N ALA A 133 -8.95 13.50 -3.35
CA ALA A 133 -8.91 13.17 -4.77
C ALA A 133 -9.12 11.66 -5.02
N LYS A 134 -8.45 10.79 -4.25
CA LYS A 134 -8.69 9.32 -4.32
C LYS A 134 -10.11 8.93 -3.92
N ALA A 135 -10.66 9.58 -2.88
CA ALA A 135 -12.05 9.36 -2.48
C ALA A 135 -13.04 9.79 -3.58
N LEU A 136 -12.81 10.94 -4.23
CA LEU A 136 -13.61 11.38 -5.38
C LEU A 136 -13.57 10.37 -6.53
N LEU A 137 -12.39 9.89 -6.92
CA LEU A 137 -12.26 8.86 -7.96
C LEU A 137 -13.04 7.58 -7.63
N ARG A 138 -13.00 7.14 -6.36
CA ARG A 138 -13.82 6.00 -5.90
C ARG A 138 -15.31 6.31 -5.99
N LEU A 139 -15.75 7.46 -5.49
CA LEU A 139 -17.16 7.88 -5.56
C LEU A 139 -17.65 7.99 -7.01
N GLY A 140 -16.80 8.43 -7.94
CA GLY A 140 -17.07 8.50 -9.37
C GLY A 140 -17.35 7.15 -10.04
N THR A 141 -17.01 6.03 -9.40
CA THR A 141 -17.41 4.69 -9.88
C THR A 141 -18.87 4.36 -9.57
N SER A 142 -19.48 5.03 -8.58
CA SER A 142 -20.88 4.82 -8.21
C SER A 142 -21.81 5.35 -9.30
N SER A 143 -22.87 4.60 -9.62
CA SER A 143 -23.86 5.00 -10.63
C SER A 143 -24.53 6.34 -10.29
N GLU A 144 -24.72 6.63 -9.00
CA GLU A 144 -25.35 7.85 -8.51
C GLU A 144 -24.52 9.11 -8.83
N ILE A 145 -23.23 9.09 -8.53
CA ILE A 145 -22.33 10.24 -8.72
C ILE A 145 -21.92 10.36 -10.19
N ARG A 146 -21.59 9.25 -10.85
CA ARG A 146 -21.20 9.21 -12.27
C ARG A 146 -22.27 9.76 -13.20
N ALA A 147 -23.54 9.65 -12.84
CA ALA A 147 -24.64 10.20 -13.63
C ALA A 147 -24.75 11.73 -13.56
N SER A 148 -24.08 12.39 -12.60
CA SER A 148 -24.25 13.82 -12.32
C SER A 148 -22.95 14.62 -12.30
N PHE A 149 -21.80 13.98 -12.16
CA PHE A 149 -20.49 14.62 -12.06
C PHE A 149 -19.47 13.93 -12.95
N ASP A 150 -18.65 14.75 -13.61
CA ASP A 150 -17.36 14.34 -14.15
C ASP A 150 -16.27 14.76 -13.15
N ILE A 151 -15.28 13.90 -12.93
CA ILE A 151 -14.27 14.09 -11.87
C ILE A 151 -12.90 14.21 -12.51
N ASP A 152 -12.26 15.36 -12.32
CA ASP A 152 -10.87 15.55 -12.71
C ASP A 152 -9.96 14.58 -11.93
N GLU A 153 -9.14 13.80 -12.66
CA GLU A 153 -8.35 12.73 -12.05
C GLU A 153 -7.13 13.23 -11.27
N LEU A 154 -6.66 14.45 -11.55
CA LEU A 154 -5.40 14.98 -11.04
C LEU A 154 -5.63 16.13 -10.06
N LEU A 155 -4.97 16.04 -8.90
CA LEU A 155 -4.92 17.13 -7.94
C LEU A 155 -4.17 18.33 -8.52
N ILE A 156 -4.74 19.51 -8.33
CA ILE A 156 -4.12 20.79 -8.70
C ILE A 156 -3.55 21.43 -7.44
N GLU A 157 -2.24 21.66 -7.40
CA GLU A 157 -1.58 22.32 -6.28
C GLU A 157 -1.93 23.82 -6.29
N GLY A 158 -2.45 24.32 -5.16
CA GLY A 158 -2.74 25.72 -4.94
C GLY A 158 -1.51 26.52 -4.52
N ARG A 159 -1.70 27.80 -4.20
CA ARG A 159 -0.65 28.62 -3.56
C ARG A 159 -0.66 28.33 -2.05
N ASP A 160 0.51 28.14 -1.47
CA ASP A 160 0.74 28.00 -0.02
C ASP A 160 0.14 26.74 0.65
N GLY A 161 0.06 25.62 -0.09
CA GLY A 161 -0.27 24.31 0.49
C GLY A 161 0.74 23.87 1.54
N GLN A 162 0.26 23.23 2.61
CA GLN A 162 1.09 22.74 3.70
C GLN A 162 1.34 21.23 3.59
N ARG A 163 2.54 20.80 3.97
CA ARG A 163 2.97 19.40 4.01
C ARG A 163 3.31 19.01 5.45
N ARG A 164 3.00 17.77 5.83
CA ARG A 164 3.32 17.21 7.14
C ARG A 164 4.25 16.02 7.00
N ALA A 165 5.18 15.90 7.94
CA ALA A 165 6.05 14.73 8.02
C ALA A 165 5.28 13.50 8.52
N ASP A 166 4.31 13.73 9.41
CA ASP A 166 3.48 12.69 10.03
C ASP A 166 2.05 13.20 10.20
N PHE A 167 1.09 12.30 10.03
CA PHE A 167 -0.34 12.56 10.24
C PHE A 167 -1.06 11.26 10.55
N GLU A 168 -1.35 11.06 11.83
CA GLU A 168 -2.30 10.05 12.29
C GLU A 168 -3.71 10.65 12.17
N GLU A 169 -4.39 10.33 11.08
CA GLU A 169 -5.84 10.42 11.05
C GLU A 169 -6.37 9.08 11.57
N ASP A 170 -7.14 9.11 12.66
CA ASP A 170 -7.94 7.96 13.08
C ASP A 170 -9.05 7.73 12.04
N ARG A 171 -8.66 7.18 10.88
CA ARG A 171 -9.52 6.85 9.74
C ARG A 171 -10.69 5.96 10.13
N ASN A 172 -10.52 5.25 11.25
CA ASN A 172 -11.39 4.20 11.75
C ASN A 172 -11.57 4.37 13.26
N TRP A 173 -12.06 5.53 13.73
CA TRP A 173 -12.42 5.61 15.15
C TRP A 173 -13.63 4.70 15.42
N TRP A 174 -13.35 3.47 15.81
CA TRP A 174 -14.34 2.50 16.28
C TRP A 174 -14.69 2.86 17.72
N GLN A 175 -15.92 3.30 17.95
CA GLN A 175 -16.39 3.55 19.30
C GLN A 175 -16.48 2.20 20.02
N ARG A 176 -15.56 2.02 20.97
CA ARG A 176 -15.48 0.83 21.81
C ARG A 176 -16.54 0.91 22.90
N MET A 177 -17.43 -0.07 22.91
CA MET A 177 -18.52 -0.18 23.87
C MET A 177 -18.47 -1.54 24.54
N ARG A 178 -18.31 -1.57 25.86
CA ARG A 178 -18.44 -2.80 26.64
C ARG A 178 -19.89 -2.98 27.05
N ILE A 179 -20.44 -4.15 26.77
CA ILE A 179 -21.78 -4.56 27.21
C ILE A 179 -21.62 -5.82 28.04
N SER A 180 -21.97 -5.73 29.32
CA SER A 180 -21.85 -6.86 30.26
C SER A 180 -23.17 -7.15 30.94
N THR A 181 -23.44 -8.43 31.18
CA THR A 181 -24.63 -8.88 31.88
C THR A 181 -24.37 -8.88 33.39
N GLN A 182 -25.19 -8.15 34.13
CA GLN A 182 -25.11 -8.08 35.59
C GLN A 182 -25.79 -9.30 36.23
N LYS A 183 -25.49 -9.56 37.51
CA LYS A 183 -26.04 -10.71 38.25
C LYS A 183 -27.58 -10.73 38.29
N ASP A 184 -28.20 -9.55 38.31
CA ASP A 184 -29.65 -9.36 38.29
C ASP A 184 -30.27 -9.47 36.88
N GLY A 185 -29.45 -9.60 35.84
CA GLY A 185 -29.85 -9.66 34.44
C GLY A 185 -29.99 -8.32 33.74
N ALA A 186 -29.68 -7.20 34.39
CA ALA A 186 -29.55 -5.94 33.71
C ALA A 186 -28.32 -5.94 32.78
N LEU A 187 -28.41 -5.19 31.68
CA LEU A 187 -27.30 -4.99 30.75
C LEU A 187 -26.60 -3.67 31.11
N LYS A 188 -25.29 -3.75 31.35
CA LYS A 188 -24.46 -2.57 31.64
C LYS A 188 -23.68 -2.19 30.38
N PHE A 189 -23.90 -0.97 29.90
CA PHE A 189 -23.24 -0.38 28.75
C PHE A 189 -22.18 0.61 29.22
N GLU A 190 -20.93 0.44 28.81
CA GLU A 190 -19.82 1.32 29.13
C GLU A 190 -19.15 1.76 27.82
N THR A 191 -19.05 3.06 27.59
CA THR A 191 -18.34 3.61 26.41
C THR A 191 -17.01 4.19 26.82
N PHE A 192 -15.97 3.89 26.03
CA PHE A 192 -14.64 4.44 26.20
C PHE A 192 -14.41 5.50 25.12
N GLY A 193 -14.12 6.73 25.52
CA GLY A 193 -13.81 7.84 24.61
C GLY A 193 -12.79 8.79 25.23
N ASP A 194 -12.52 9.93 24.59
CA ASP A 194 -11.37 10.79 24.91
C ASP A 194 -11.54 11.63 26.18
N ARG A 195 -12.56 11.33 26.99
CA ARG A 195 -12.77 11.99 28.29
C ARG A 195 -12.13 11.14 29.37
N ALA A 196 -11.61 11.79 30.40
CA ALA A 196 -11.10 11.12 31.61
C ALA A 196 -12.17 10.33 32.40
N ARG A 197 -13.42 10.24 31.91
CA ARG A 197 -14.51 9.46 32.48
C ARG A 197 -15.05 8.49 31.43
N ALA A 198 -15.34 7.26 31.84
CA ALA A 198 -16.17 6.33 31.07
C ALA A 198 -17.64 6.59 31.42
N ASP A 199 -18.46 6.87 30.41
CA ASP A 199 -19.91 6.99 30.60
C ASP A 199 -20.50 5.57 30.69
N SER A 200 -21.35 5.32 31.70
CA SER A 200 -21.94 4.01 32.00
C SER A 200 -23.45 4.13 32.16
N TRP A 201 -24.19 3.23 31.53
CA TRP A 201 -25.65 3.11 31.63
C TRP A 201 -26.06 1.70 32.02
N LEU A 202 -27.09 1.60 32.86
CA LEU A 202 -27.70 0.33 33.23
C LEU A 202 -29.08 0.25 32.60
N GLN A 203 -29.30 -0.78 31.79
CA GLN A 203 -30.60 -1.08 31.18
C GLN A 203 -31.20 -2.30 31.88
N PRO A 204 -32.23 -2.13 32.73
CA PRO A 204 -32.97 -3.25 33.27
C PRO A 204 -33.62 -4.05 32.13
N THR A 205 -33.50 -5.37 32.14
CA THR A 205 -34.16 -6.21 31.15
C THR A 205 -35.01 -7.30 31.81
N GLN A 206 -36.20 -7.56 31.26
CA GLN A 206 -37.00 -8.71 31.64
C GLN A 206 -36.55 -9.91 30.81
N ARG A 207 -35.55 -10.66 31.31
CA ARG A 207 -34.89 -11.77 30.59
C ARG A 207 -35.87 -12.70 29.86
N LYS A 208 -36.96 -13.14 30.51
CA LYS A 208 -37.96 -14.03 29.89
C LYS A 208 -38.67 -13.42 28.68
N LEU A 209 -38.98 -12.12 28.73
CA LEU A 209 -39.64 -11.43 27.63
C LEU A 209 -38.68 -11.30 26.44
N VAL A 210 -37.46 -10.85 26.71
CA VAL A 210 -36.41 -10.71 25.68
C VAL A 210 -36.09 -12.06 25.03
N GLN A 211 -36.04 -13.13 25.83
CA GLN A 211 -35.79 -14.49 25.35
C GLN A 211 -36.84 -14.93 24.32
N SER A 212 -38.12 -14.61 24.52
CA SER A 212 -39.18 -14.96 23.56
C SER A 212 -39.03 -14.23 22.21
N PHE A 213 -38.54 -12.98 22.22
CA PHE A 213 -38.23 -12.25 20.99
C PHE A 213 -36.96 -12.78 20.31
N LEU A 214 -35.95 -13.19 21.09
CA LEU A 214 -34.73 -13.80 20.58
C LEU A 214 -35.03 -15.12 19.84
N GLU A 215 -35.84 -15.99 20.45
CA GLU A 215 -36.26 -17.27 19.86
C GLU A 215 -36.98 -17.02 18.54
N ARG A 216 -37.96 -16.13 18.52
CA ARG A 216 -38.69 -15.77 17.28
C ARG A 216 -37.79 -15.14 16.21
N ALA A 217 -36.82 -14.30 16.59
CA ALA A 217 -35.91 -13.65 15.64
C ALA A 217 -34.94 -14.64 14.97
N THR A 218 -34.65 -15.77 15.63
CA THR A 218 -33.63 -16.74 15.21
C THR A 218 -34.19 -18.05 14.69
N GLU A 219 -35.53 -18.22 14.73
CA GLU A 219 -36.23 -19.43 14.27
C GLU A 219 -36.28 -19.58 12.74
N SER A 220 -36.20 -18.47 12.00
CA SER A 220 -36.23 -18.48 10.52
C SER A 220 -35.26 -17.46 9.92
N SER A 221 -34.94 -17.63 8.65
CA SER A 221 -34.13 -16.69 7.86
C SER A 221 -34.95 -15.49 7.31
N ALA A 222 -36.24 -15.39 7.64
CA ALA A 222 -37.11 -14.31 7.20
C ALA A 222 -37.00 -13.07 8.12
N THR A 223 -37.06 -11.87 7.53
CA THR A 223 -37.00 -10.61 8.28
C THR A 223 -38.32 -10.34 9.00
N ASP A 224 -38.27 -10.17 10.31
CA ASP A 224 -39.35 -9.61 11.13
C ASP A 224 -38.90 -8.29 11.76
N SER A 225 -39.08 -7.18 11.03
CA SER A 225 -38.67 -5.85 11.50
C SER A 225 -39.37 -5.44 12.79
N ASN A 226 -40.59 -5.92 13.07
CA ASN A 226 -41.27 -5.58 14.32
C ASN A 226 -40.52 -6.12 15.53
N VAL A 227 -39.98 -7.34 15.44
CA VAL A 227 -39.13 -7.92 16.49
C VAL A 227 -37.84 -7.11 16.64
N SER A 228 -37.17 -6.75 15.54
CA SER A 228 -35.99 -5.88 15.55
C SER A 228 -36.24 -4.52 16.23
N PHE A 229 -37.34 -3.85 15.90
CA PHE A 229 -37.73 -2.57 16.51
C PHE A 229 -38.00 -2.72 18.00
N THR A 230 -38.77 -3.73 18.39
CA THR A 230 -39.10 -3.97 19.80
C THR A 230 -37.85 -4.33 20.61
N MET A 231 -36.94 -5.13 20.07
CA MET A 231 -35.67 -5.46 20.73
C MET A 231 -34.78 -4.22 20.90
N PHE A 232 -34.69 -3.34 19.90
CA PHE A 232 -33.94 -2.09 20.03
C PHE A 232 -34.50 -1.23 21.17
N GLU A 233 -35.82 -1.14 21.28
CA GLU A 233 -36.48 -0.39 22.35
C GLU A 233 -36.26 -0.97 23.75
N LEU A 234 -36.19 -2.30 23.87
CA LEU A 234 -36.03 -2.98 25.16
C LEU A 234 -34.57 -3.06 25.63
N LEU A 235 -33.63 -3.26 24.69
CA LEU A 235 -32.22 -3.58 25.00
C LEU A 235 -31.31 -2.36 25.09
N VAL A 236 -31.59 -1.31 24.34
CA VAL A 236 -30.70 -0.14 24.24
C VAL A 236 -31.15 0.94 25.24
N PRO A 237 -30.24 1.55 26.02
CA PRO A 237 -30.56 2.73 26.84
C PRO A 237 -31.05 3.92 26.01
N ASN A 238 -32.03 4.69 26.49
CA ASN A 238 -32.59 5.83 25.76
C ASN A 238 -31.54 6.88 25.32
N ALA A 239 -30.50 7.11 26.13
CA ALA A 239 -29.41 8.01 25.78
C ALA A 239 -28.61 7.54 24.54
N LEU A 240 -28.44 6.22 24.38
CA LEU A 240 -27.77 5.63 23.23
C LEU A 240 -28.69 5.58 22.00
N LYS A 241 -30.01 5.39 22.19
CA LYS A 241 -30.98 5.47 21.08
C LYS A 241 -30.95 6.84 20.41
N GLN A 242 -30.89 7.92 21.20
CA GLN A 242 -30.77 9.28 20.67
C GLN A 242 -29.50 9.50 19.83
N ALA A 243 -28.44 8.72 20.09
CA ALA A 243 -27.20 8.76 19.34
C ALA A 243 -27.13 7.75 18.19
N ALA A 244 -28.06 6.78 18.09
CA ALA A 244 -28.08 5.77 17.04
C ALA A 244 -28.08 6.35 15.60
N PRO A 245 -28.76 7.49 15.32
CA PRO A 245 -28.67 8.14 14.00
C PRO A 245 -27.27 8.63 13.59
N ASP A 246 -26.28 8.67 14.49
CA ASP A 246 -24.90 9.03 14.14
C ASP A 246 -24.17 8.00 13.29
N ARG A 247 -24.67 6.76 13.20
CA ARG A 247 -24.10 5.71 12.34
C ARG A 247 -22.59 5.51 12.56
N ARG A 248 -22.16 5.52 13.82
CA ARG A 248 -20.77 5.29 14.18
C ARG A 248 -20.41 3.82 14.01
N ASN A 249 -19.16 3.57 13.63
CA ASN A 249 -18.62 2.23 13.67
C ASN A 249 -18.47 1.77 15.12
N LEU A 250 -19.00 0.59 15.45
CA LEU A 250 -19.09 0.06 16.81
C LEU A 250 -18.23 -1.20 16.97
N ALA A 251 -17.34 -1.17 17.96
CA ALA A 251 -16.63 -2.35 18.45
C ALA A 251 -17.23 -2.77 19.79
N LEU A 252 -18.08 -3.80 19.75
CA LEU A 252 -18.82 -4.30 20.91
C LEU A 252 -17.98 -5.31 21.68
N MET A 253 -17.53 -4.94 22.88
CA MET A 253 -16.88 -5.86 23.83
C MET A 253 -17.94 -6.55 24.67
N LEU A 254 -18.15 -7.84 24.44
CA LEU A 254 -19.25 -8.62 24.99
C LEU A 254 -18.73 -9.71 25.92
N ASP A 255 -19.44 -9.99 27.00
CA ASP A 255 -19.24 -11.24 27.75
C ASP A 255 -20.04 -12.38 27.11
N GLU A 256 -19.87 -13.62 27.59
CA GLU A 256 -20.54 -14.79 27.01
C GLU A 256 -22.07 -14.67 27.05
N GLU A 257 -22.66 -14.05 28.09
CA GLU A 257 -24.12 -13.86 28.19
C GLU A 257 -24.62 -12.76 27.23
N SER A 258 -23.94 -11.62 27.16
CA SER A 258 -24.34 -10.48 26.32
C SER A 258 -24.06 -10.72 24.83
N ALA A 259 -23.14 -11.63 24.51
CA ALA A 259 -22.88 -12.10 23.15
C ALA A 259 -24.07 -12.86 22.53
N ALA A 260 -24.97 -13.42 23.33
CA ALA A 260 -26.13 -14.16 22.83
C ALA A 260 -27.15 -13.27 22.11
N TYR A 261 -27.16 -11.96 22.36
CA TYR A 261 -28.11 -11.04 21.73
C TYR A 261 -27.72 -10.71 20.28
N PRO A 262 -28.69 -10.59 19.35
CA PRO A 262 -28.47 -10.27 17.95
C PRO A 262 -28.38 -8.75 17.77
N TRP A 263 -27.31 -8.14 18.29
CA TRP A 263 -27.06 -6.69 18.20
C TRP A 263 -27.15 -6.14 16.78
N GLU A 264 -26.78 -6.97 15.81
CA GLU A 264 -26.79 -6.68 14.38
C GLU A 264 -28.21 -6.47 13.85
N LEU A 265 -29.22 -7.18 14.38
CA LEU A 265 -30.61 -7.08 13.94
C LEU A 265 -31.32 -5.83 14.45
N LEU A 266 -30.73 -5.10 15.40
CA LEU A 266 -31.39 -3.97 16.03
C LEU A 266 -31.60 -2.83 15.03
N GLN A 267 -32.81 -2.29 15.04
CA GLN A 267 -33.25 -1.28 14.08
C GLN A 267 -34.03 -0.19 14.81
N ASP A 268 -33.74 1.06 14.48
CA ASP A 268 -34.52 2.19 14.96
C ASP A 268 -35.73 2.41 14.04
N ARG A 269 -36.93 2.47 14.62
CA ARG A 269 -38.18 2.71 13.90
C ARG A 269 -38.30 4.13 13.38
N TYR A 270 -37.66 5.08 14.06
CA TYR A 270 -37.87 6.51 13.85
C TYR A 270 -36.77 7.17 12.99
N ASP A 271 -35.82 6.39 12.43
CA ASP A 271 -34.84 6.86 11.45
C ASP A 271 -35.43 6.84 10.02
N ASP A 272 -35.39 7.99 9.34
CA ASP A 272 -35.90 8.21 7.98
C ASP A 272 -35.26 7.29 6.92
N ALA A 273 -34.06 6.74 7.18
CA ALA A 273 -33.40 5.81 6.27
C ALA A 273 -33.95 4.38 6.36
N SER A 274 -34.65 4.02 7.44
CA SER A 274 -35.31 2.72 7.67
C SER A 274 -34.45 1.45 7.49
N ALA A 275 -33.12 1.52 7.35
CA ALA A 275 -32.26 0.33 7.25
C ALA A 275 -31.58 -0.01 8.60
N PRO A 276 -31.22 -1.27 8.85
CA PRO A 276 -30.56 -1.69 10.09
C PRO A 276 -29.22 -1.00 10.35
N LEU A 277 -28.87 -0.78 11.62
CA LEU A 277 -27.63 -0.07 12.00
C LEU A 277 -26.37 -0.78 11.49
N SER A 278 -26.32 -2.11 11.60
CA SER A 278 -25.19 -2.94 11.16
C SER A 278 -25.02 -3.03 9.63
N VAL A 279 -26.00 -2.55 8.87
CA VAL A 279 -25.96 -2.43 7.40
C VAL A 279 -25.46 -1.04 6.99
N GLN A 280 -25.76 -0.02 7.79
CA GLN A 280 -25.42 1.36 7.51
C GLN A 280 -24.04 1.77 8.07
N ALA A 281 -23.60 1.13 9.15
CA ALA A 281 -22.32 1.37 9.82
C ALA A 281 -21.61 0.05 10.16
N GLY A 282 -20.29 0.11 10.35
CA GLY A 282 -19.49 -1.03 10.78
C GLY A 282 -19.88 -1.49 12.20
N MET A 283 -20.06 -2.79 12.39
CA MET A 283 -20.34 -3.38 13.70
C MET A 283 -19.59 -4.70 13.83
N VAL A 284 -18.61 -4.74 14.75
CA VAL A 284 -17.81 -5.93 15.05
C VAL A 284 -17.85 -6.21 16.54
N ARG A 285 -17.59 -7.47 16.91
CA ARG A 285 -17.61 -7.97 18.29
C ARG A 285 -16.18 -8.26 18.76
N GLN A 286 -15.96 -8.18 20.06
CA GLN A 286 -14.80 -8.74 20.75
C GLN A 286 -15.32 -9.48 21.99
N LEU A 287 -14.94 -10.74 22.15
CA LEU A 287 -15.39 -11.55 23.29
C LEU A 287 -14.43 -11.33 24.46
N VAL A 288 -14.98 -10.97 25.62
CA VAL A 288 -14.24 -10.80 26.88
C VAL A 288 -14.15 -12.16 27.56
N LEU A 289 -12.95 -12.72 27.64
CA LEU A 289 -12.69 -14.06 28.16
C LEU A 289 -11.81 -14.01 29.41
N GLY A 290 -12.07 -14.90 30.38
CA GLY A 290 -11.21 -15.10 31.55
C GLY A 290 -10.08 -16.11 31.32
N GLU A 291 -10.27 -17.05 30.40
CA GLU A 291 -9.32 -18.12 30.06
C GLU A 291 -8.99 -18.07 28.56
N PHE A 292 -7.71 -18.13 28.21
CA PHE A 292 -7.22 -18.04 26.83
C PHE A 292 -5.82 -18.65 26.68
N ARG A 293 -5.41 -18.89 25.43
CA ARG A 293 -4.06 -19.38 25.09
C ARG A 293 -3.03 -18.25 25.18
N GLU A 294 -2.12 -18.32 26.16
CA GLU A 294 -1.12 -17.27 26.38
C GLU A 294 -0.11 -17.08 25.22
N LYS A 295 0.31 -18.19 24.59
CA LYS A 295 1.28 -18.17 23.48
C LYS A 295 0.61 -18.55 22.18
N VAL A 296 0.43 -17.56 21.31
CA VAL A 296 -0.19 -17.72 19.99
C VAL A 296 0.90 -17.74 18.92
N VAL A 297 0.89 -18.77 18.09
CA VAL A 297 1.76 -18.88 16.91
C VAL A 297 0.88 -18.95 15.67
N HIS A 298 0.99 -17.94 14.81
CA HIS A 298 0.23 -17.87 13.55
C HIS A 298 0.99 -18.48 12.38
N ALA A 299 0.25 -18.90 11.35
CA ALA A 299 0.83 -19.27 10.06
C ALA A 299 1.39 -18.03 9.34
N THR A 300 2.59 -18.14 8.76
CA THR A 300 3.23 -17.05 7.99
C THR A 300 2.99 -17.16 6.48
N ASP A 301 2.73 -18.37 5.99
CA ASP A 301 2.50 -18.67 4.57
C ASP A 301 1.10 -18.22 4.11
N PHE A 302 0.95 -17.99 2.81
CA PHE A 302 -0.36 -17.74 2.17
C PHE A 302 -1.09 -19.07 1.91
N SER A 303 -1.50 -19.74 3.00
CA SER A 303 -2.19 -21.03 2.98
C SER A 303 -3.63 -20.93 3.49
N ALA A 304 -4.53 -21.73 2.92
CA ALA A 304 -5.93 -21.81 3.33
C ALA A 304 -6.45 -23.25 3.31
N LEU A 305 -7.34 -23.58 4.24
CA LEU A 305 -8.13 -24.81 4.25
C LEU A 305 -9.61 -24.43 4.10
N VAL A 306 -10.26 -25.03 3.11
CA VAL A 306 -11.67 -24.78 2.78
C VAL A 306 -12.41 -26.12 2.79
N ILE A 307 -13.39 -26.25 3.68
CA ILE A 307 -14.21 -27.46 3.86
C ILE A 307 -15.66 -27.11 3.53
N GLY A 308 -16.30 -27.88 2.65
CA GLY A 308 -17.69 -27.68 2.24
C GLY A 308 -18.51 -28.97 2.18
N ASP A 309 -19.66 -29.01 2.83
CA ASP A 309 -20.59 -30.15 2.88
C ASP A 309 -19.91 -31.52 3.15
N PRO A 310 -19.28 -31.72 4.32
CA PRO A 310 -18.63 -33.00 4.65
C PRO A 310 -19.59 -34.20 4.73
N THR A 311 -20.90 -33.95 4.83
CA THR A 311 -21.92 -34.98 5.01
C THR A 311 -22.41 -35.64 3.72
N SER A 312 -22.05 -35.13 2.53
CA SER A 312 -22.61 -35.63 1.25
C SER A 312 -22.24 -37.09 0.94
N ALA A 313 -21.14 -37.61 1.49
CA ALA A 313 -20.72 -39.00 1.29
C ALA A 313 -21.62 -40.02 2.00
N GLY A 314 -22.36 -39.59 3.02
CA GLY A 314 -23.25 -40.44 3.82
C GLY A 314 -24.40 -39.64 4.43
N PRO A 315 -25.29 -39.07 3.59
CA PRO A 315 -26.38 -38.22 4.07
C PRO A 315 -27.35 -39.06 4.91
N SER A 316 -27.90 -38.44 5.94
CA SER A 316 -28.89 -39.06 6.82
C SER A 316 -30.13 -38.17 6.93
N PRO A 317 -31.27 -38.68 7.43
CA PRO A 317 -32.44 -37.83 7.68
C PRO A 317 -32.16 -36.64 8.61
N ASP A 318 -31.18 -36.80 9.51
CA ASP A 318 -30.70 -35.74 10.41
C ASP A 318 -29.69 -34.80 9.71
N PHE A 319 -29.00 -35.25 8.67
CA PHE A 319 -27.95 -34.46 8.01
C PHE A 319 -28.01 -34.69 6.49
N PRO A 320 -28.94 -34.01 5.78
CA PRO A 320 -29.05 -34.11 4.33
C PRO A 320 -27.88 -33.41 3.63
N ALA A 321 -27.67 -33.68 2.34
CA ALA A 321 -26.65 -32.98 1.55
C ALA A 321 -26.94 -31.48 1.43
N LEU A 322 -25.90 -30.65 1.44
CA LEU A 322 -25.93 -29.19 1.40
C LEU A 322 -25.20 -28.67 0.14
N PRO A 323 -25.83 -28.72 -1.05
CA PRO A 323 -25.21 -28.23 -2.28
C PRO A 323 -24.86 -26.74 -2.22
N GLY A 324 -25.59 -25.94 -1.44
CA GLY A 324 -25.26 -24.53 -1.18
C GLY A 324 -23.91 -24.35 -0.47
N ALA A 325 -23.67 -25.12 0.60
CA ALA A 325 -22.40 -25.12 1.34
C ALA A 325 -21.23 -25.57 0.46
N ALA A 326 -21.45 -26.60 -0.39
CA ALA A 326 -20.46 -27.04 -1.36
C ALA A 326 -20.13 -25.95 -2.38
N ALA A 327 -21.15 -25.27 -2.93
CA ALA A 327 -20.97 -24.18 -3.88
C ALA A 327 -20.24 -22.97 -3.27
N GLU A 328 -20.56 -22.59 -2.03
CA GLU A 328 -19.87 -21.55 -1.27
C GLU A 328 -18.39 -21.88 -1.10
N ALA A 329 -18.07 -23.09 -0.63
CA ALA A 329 -16.70 -23.54 -0.42
C ALA A 329 -15.88 -23.48 -1.72
N ARG A 330 -16.43 -23.98 -2.83
CA ARG A 330 -15.76 -23.89 -4.16
C ARG A 330 -15.52 -22.45 -4.58
N ALA A 331 -16.51 -21.57 -4.40
CA ALA A 331 -16.38 -20.16 -4.74
C ALA A 331 -15.29 -19.46 -3.90
N VAL A 332 -15.26 -19.69 -2.59
CA VAL A 332 -14.23 -19.13 -1.69
C VAL A 332 -12.83 -19.65 -2.04
N ALA A 333 -12.69 -20.96 -2.27
CA ALA A 333 -11.42 -21.55 -2.69
C ALA A 333 -10.90 -20.90 -3.99
N GLN A 334 -11.79 -20.65 -4.95
CA GLN A 334 -11.44 -19.96 -6.19
C GLN A 334 -11.00 -18.50 -5.95
N HIS A 335 -11.74 -17.72 -5.15
CA HIS A 335 -11.36 -16.34 -4.81
C HIS A 335 -9.98 -16.25 -4.16
N LEU A 336 -9.66 -17.20 -3.27
CA LEU A 336 -8.35 -17.26 -2.62
C LEU A 336 -7.23 -17.53 -3.63
N ARG A 337 -7.41 -18.50 -4.54
CA ARG A 337 -6.43 -18.82 -5.59
C ARG A 337 -6.20 -17.64 -6.54
N ASP A 338 -7.28 -17.01 -6.99
CA ASP A 338 -7.23 -15.87 -7.92
C ASP A 338 -6.48 -14.66 -7.35
N ARG A 339 -6.44 -14.54 -6.02
CA ARG A 339 -5.75 -13.46 -5.29
C ARG A 339 -4.41 -13.89 -4.70
N GLY A 340 -3.84 -14.98 -5.20
CA GLY A 340 -2.44 -15.37 -4.97
C GLY A 340 -2.18 -16.27 -3.77
N TYR A 341 -3.21 -16.80 -3.08
CA TYR A 341 -2.98 -17.85 -2.09
C TYR A 341 -2.51 -19.13 -2.81
N GLY A 342 -1.21 -19.40 -2.75
CA GLY A 342 -0.57 -20.49 -3.50
C GLY A 342 -0.80 -21.89 -2.92
N LYS A 343 -1.31 -22.00 -1.69
CA LYS A 343 -1.58 -23.27 -1.00
C LYS A 343 -3.02 -23.33 -0.47
N VAL A 344 -3.99 -23.55 -1.36
CA VAL A 344 -5.40 -23.73 -0.99
C VAL A 344 -5.76 -25.21 -1.02
N VAL A 345 -6.02 -25.79 0.16
CA VAL A 345 -6.57 -27.14 0.31
C VAL A 345 -8.08 -27.04 0.31
N GLU A 346 -8.72 -27.64 -0.68
CA GLU A 346 -10.17 -27.66 -0.86
C GLU A 346 -10.67 -29.10 -0.66
N LEU A 347 -11.53 -29.30 0.35
CA LEU A 347 -12.22 -30.56 0.62
C LEU A 347 -13.73 -30.31 0.53
N VAL A 348 -14.39 -30.82 -0.50
CA VAL A 348 -15.82 -30.55 -0.73
C VAL A 348 -16.57 -31.83 -1.05
N GLU A 349 -17.76 -31.99 -0.48
CA GLU A 349 -18.65 -33.14 -0.68
C GLU A 349 -17.94 -34.47 -0.36
N GLY A 350 -17.83 -35.38 -1.35
CA GLY A 350 -17.23 -36.70 -1.20
C GLY A 350 -15.75 -36.68 -0.77
N ASP A 351 -15.03 -35.58 -1.03
CA ASP A 351 -13.63 -35.42 -0.64
C ASP A 351 -13.48 -35.01 0.84
N ALA A 352 -14.53 -34.43 1.44
CA ALA A 352 -14.53 -33.93 2.81
C ALA A 352 -14.87 -35.01 3.85
N THR A 353 -14.29 -36.21 3.70
CA THR A 353 -14.48 -37.30 4.67
C THR A 353 -13.96 -36.89 6.07
N PRO A 354 -14.45 -37.51 7.16
CA PRO A 354 -13.97 -37.17 8.50
C PRO A 354 -12.45 -37.32 8.65
N GLU A 355 -11.89 -38.39 8.10
CA GLU A 355 -10.45 -38.68 8.13
C GLU A 355 -9.67 -37.64 7.30
N ALA A 356 -10.12 -37.33 6.08
CA ALA A 356 -9.47 -36.34 5.23
C ALA A 356 -9.50 -34.95 5.85
N THR A 357 -10.63 -34.58 6.47
CA THR A 357 -10.82 -33.30 7.15
C THR A 357 -9.86 -33.14 8.32
N LEU A 358 -9.78 -34.13 9.22
CA LEU A 358 -8.89 -34.09 10.37
C LEU A 358 -7.41 -34.15 9.94
N ASN A 359 -7.06 -34.99 8.96
CA ASN A 359 -5.71 -35.04 8.41
C ASN A 359 -5.31 -33.70 7.81
N ALA A 360 -6.18 -33.07 7.01
CA ALA A 360 -5.91 -31.77 6.42
C ALA A 360 -5.74 -30.69 7.48
N LEU A 361 -6.59 -30.67 8.53
CA LEU A 361 -6.54 -29.71 9.63
C LEU A 361 -5.17 -29.71 10.35
N TYR A 362 -4.55 -30.88 10.51
CA TYR A 362 -3.28 -31.04 11.21
C TYR A 362 -2.04 -31.12 10.29
N ALA A 363 -2.22 -31.24 8.98
CA ALA A 363 -1.12 -31.45 8.03
C ALA A 363 -0.15 -30.26 7.93
N GLN A 364 -0.64 -29.03 8.06
CA GLN A 364 0.16 -27.82 7.91
C GLN A 364 -0.48 -26.60 8.58
N PRO A 365 0.29 -25.52 8.81
CA PRO A 365 -0.28 -24.24 9.25
C PRO A 365 -1.17 -23.63 8.17
N TYR A 366 -2.38 -23.22 8.54
CA TYR A 366 -3.27 -22.44 7.68
C TYR A 366 -3.43 -21.02 8.21
N ARG A 367 -3.37 -20.05 7.29
CA ARG A 367 -3.67 -18.65 7.60
C ARG A 367 -5.17 -18.39 7.62
N ILE A 368 -5.90 -19.03 6.72
CA ILE A 368 -7.36 -18.94 6.59
C ILE A 368 -7.97 -20.32 6.75
N LEU A 369 -9.04 -20.41 7.55
CA LEU A 369 -9.89 -21.59 7.63
C LEU A 369 -11.32 -21.20 7.25
N HIS A 370 -11.93 -21.93 6.32
CA HIS A 370 -13.33 -21.77 5.94
C HIS A 370 -14.06 -23.09 6.13
N LEU A 371 -15.12 -23.07 6.92
CA LEU A 371 -15.90 -24.23 7.35
C LEU A 371 -17.37 -24.02 6.96
N ALA A 372 -17.88 -24.78 6.01
CA ALA A 372 -19.27 -24.74 5.57
C ALA A 372 -19.92 -26.13 5.66
N GLY A 373 -21.00 -26.27 6.43
CA GLY A 373 -21.66 -27.57 6.64
C GLY A 373 -22.78 -27.54 7.67
N HIS A 374 -23.10 -28.69 8.25
CA HIS A 374 -24.07 -28.79 9.36
C HIS A 374 -23.41 -28.51 10.71
N GLY A 375 -24.17 -27.88 11.59
CA GLY A 375 -23.82 -27.64 12.97
C GLY A 375 -24.75 -28.42 13.90
N ALA A 376 -24.18 -29.03 14.93
CA ALA A 376 -24.89 -29.80 15.94
C ALA A 376 -24.72 -29.16 17.32
N PHE A 377 -25.82 -28.95 18.06
CA PHE A 377 -25.81 -28.40 19.42
C PHE A 377 -26.50 -29.35 20.38
N GLU A 378 -25.82 -29.68 21.49
CA GLU A 378 -26.30 -30.65 22.48
C GLU A 378 -26.88 -31.92 21.83
N TYR A 379 -26.29 -32.38 20.72
CA TYR A 379 -26.79 -33.51 19.95
C TYR A 379 -26.55 -34.79 20.73
N ALA A 380 -27.63 -35.52 21.01
CA ALA A 380 -27.58 -36.79 21.71
C ALA A 380 -26.86 -37.84 20.87
N VAL A 381 -25.75 -38.36 21.39
CA VAL A 381 -25.07 -39.52 20.80
C VAL A 381 -25.39 -40.74 21.66
N TYR A 382 -25.92 -41.78 21.01
CA TYR A 382 -26.19 -43.07 21.64
C TYR A 382 -25.01 -43.99 21.36
N ASP A 383 -24.40 -44.56 22.40
CA ASP A 383 -23.41 -45.62 22.23
C ASP A 383 -24.12 -46.87 21.70
N ASP A 384 -23.77 -47.32 20.49
CA ASP A 384 -24.28 -48.58 19.91
C ASP A 384 -23.95 -49.81 20.79
N ASP A 385 -22.94 -49.71 21.67
CA ASP A 385 -22.51 -50.77 22.59
C ASP A 385 -23.40 -50.90 23.86
N ASP A 386 -24.21 -49.88 24.19
CA ASP A 386 -25.05 -49.89 25.39
C ASP A 386 -26.39 -50.63 25.18
N GLN A 387 -26.82 -50.84 23.93
CA GLN A 387 -28.02 -51.65 23.64
C GLN A 387 -27.78 -53.16 23.80
N ALA A 388 -26.53 -53.61 23.80
CA ALA A 388 -26.20 -55.03 23.94
C ALA A 388 -26.01 -55.49 25.40
N LYS A 389 -25.93 -54.59 26.38
CA LYS A 389 -25.52 -54.96 27.76
C LYS A 389 -26.49 -54.68 28.90
N ASN A 390 -27.53 -53.86 28.76
CA ASN A 390 -28.40 -53.55 29.91
C ASN A 390 -29.88 -53.83 29.65
N GLY A 391 -30.28 -55.08 29.91
CA GLY A 391 -31.67 -55.44 30.21
C GLY A 391 -32.08 -55.09 31.66
N GLY A 392 -31.68 -53.93 32.17
CA GLY A 392 -32.00 -53.52 33.54
C GLY A 392 -31.83 -52.03 33.75
N ASP A 393 -32.79 -51.45 34.47
CA ASP A 393 -32.96 -50.07 34.94
C ASP A 393 -31.66 -49.31 35.28
N GLY A 394 -30.93 -48.89 34.26
CA GLY A 394 -29.77 -48.01 34.36
C GLY A 394 -30.11 -46.64 33.76
N ASP A 395 -29.92 -45.59 34.56
CA ASP A 395 -29.91 -44.18 34.15
C ASP A 395 -28.79 -43.97 33.11
N GLY A 396 -29.07 -44.33 31.86
CA GLY A 396 -28.15 -44.15 30.74
C GLY A 396 -28.03 -42.66 30.45
N SER A 397 -26.98 -42.03 30.97
CA SER A 397 -26.71 -40.62 30.73
C SER A 397 -26.42 -40.39 29.24
N THR A 398 -27.41 -39.93 28.49
CA THR A 398 -27.24 -39.50 27.10
C THR A 398 -26.13 -38.43 27.02
N LYS A 399 -24.99 -38.75 26.39
CA LYS A 399 -23.94 -37.76 26.15
C LYS A 399 -24.37 -36.84 25.01
N THR A 400 -24.22 -35.54 25.21
CA THR A 400 -24.53 -34.53 24.20
C THR A 400 -23.25 -33.93 23.63
N ILE A 401 -23.22 -33.69 22.31
CA ILE A 401 -22.06 -33.15 21.60
C ILE A 401 -22.44 -31.85 20.88
N THR A 402 -21.51 -30.90 20.87
CA THR A 402 -21.64 -29.63 20.17
C THR A 402 -20.44 -29.43 19.22
N GLY A 403 -20.68 -29.20 17.94
CA GLY A 403 -19.62 -29.07 16.92
C GLY A 403 -20.15 -29.03 15.49
N MET A 404 -19.25 -28.96 14.52
CA MET A 404 -19.59 -29.12 13.11
C MET A 404 -19.67 -30.61 12.77
N VAL A 405 -20.69 -31.04 12.04
CA VAL A 405 -20.89 -32.44 11.67
C VAL A 405 -19.94 -32.79 10.53
N LEU A 406 -19.17 -33.87 10.68
CA LEU A 406 -18.34 -34.44 9.61
C LEU A 406 -19.01 -35.67 8.98
N ALA A 407 -19.63 -36.51 9.81
CA ALA A 407 -20.44 -37.65 9.41
C ALA A 407 -21.42 -38.00 10.55
N LYS A 408 -22.32 -38.97 10.34
CA LYS A 408 -23.22 -39.45 11.41
C LYS A 408 -22.39 -39.91 12.62
N GLY A 409 -22.57 -39.23 13.76
CA GLY A 409 -21.86 -39.53 15.01
C GLY A 409 -20.42 -38.99 15.09
N ILE A 410 -19.90 -38.30 14.07
CA ILE A 410 -18.54 -37.76 14.04
C ILE A 410 -18.59 -36.25 13.83
N PHE A 411 -17.95 -35.51 14.73
CA PHE A 411 -18.02 -34.06 14.80
C PHE A 411 -16.63 -33.44 14.91
N LEU A 412 -16.45 -32.26 14.32
CA LEU A 412 -15.34 -31.35 14.62
C LEU A 412 -15.77 -30.47 15.80
N THR A 413 -15.24 -30.77 16.98
CA THR A 413 -15.61 -30.11 18.24
C THR A 413 -14.50 -29.16 18.72
N PRO A 414 -14.75 -28.36 19.77
CA PRO A 414 -13.70 -27.58 20.41
C PRO A 414 -12.46 -28.40 20.83
N ALA A 415 -12.62 -29.70 21.13
CA ALA A 415 -11.52 -30.56 21.53
C ALA A 415 -10.51 -30.78 20.39
N GLU A 416 -10.98 -31.12 19.18
CA GLU A 416 -10.11 -31.28 18.02
C GLU A 416 -9.47 -29.95 17.60
N ILE A 417 -10.23 -28.85 17.68
CA ILE A 417 -9.76 -27.50 17.36
C ILE A 417 -8.65 -27.05 18.33
N GLU A 418 -8.79 -27.33 19.63
CA GLU A 418 -7.78 -27.00 20.64
C GLU A 418 -6.42 -27.62 20.34
N GLN A 419 -6.39 -28.83 19.76
CA GLN A 419 -5.14 -29.52 19.43
C GLN A 419 -4.36 -28.88 18.28
N MET A 420 -4.92 -27.90 17.56
CA MET A 420 -4.19 -27.20 16.52
C MET A 420 -3.00 -26.41 17.10
N ARG A 421 -1.79 -26.75 16.61
CA ARG A 421 -0.54 -26.12 17.02
C ARG A 421 -0.42 -24.68 16.54
N PHE A 422 -0.89 -24.41 15.33
CA PHE A 422 -0.83 -23.10 14.69
C PHE A 422 -2.25 -22.53 14.60
N VAL A 423 -2.38 -21.26 14.96
CA VAL A 423 -3.68 -20.58 15.04
C VAL A 423 -3.89 -19.80 13.74
N PRO A 424 -5.01 -20.01 13.02
CA PRO A 424 -5.35 -19.20 11.85
C PRO A 424 -5.43 -17.71 12.20
N GLU A 425 -5.24 -16.85 11.21
CA GLU A 425 -5.52 -15.41 11.39
C GLU A 425 -7.02 -15.14 11.20
N LEU A 426 -7.67 -15.82 10.24
CA LEU A 426 -9.09 -15.68 9.94
C LEU A 426 -9.77 -17.05 9.90
N VAL A 427 -10.91 -17.16 10.58
CA VAL A 427 -11.81 -18.33 10.51
C VAL A 427 -13.19 -17.89 10.07
N PHE A 428 -13.75 -18.56 9.06
CA PHE A 428 -15.11 -18.34 8.59
C PHE A 428 -15.94 -19.60 8.81
N ILE A 429 -17.05 -19.50 9.53
CA ILE A 429 -17.87 -20.62 9.99
C ILE A 429 -19.31 -20.41 9.53
N ASN A 430 -19.72 -21.21 8.55
CA ASN A 430 -21.07 -21.24 8.01
C ASN A 430 -21.72 -22.61 8.25
N CYS A 431 -22.06 -22.87 9.51
CA CYS A 431 -22.55 -24.19 9.96
C CYS A 431 -24.06 -24.22 10.29
N CYS A 432 -24.85 -23.22 9.86
CA CYS A 432 -26.24 -23.02 10.27
C CYS A 432 -27.24 -23.15 9.09
N HIS A 433 -27.05 -24.15 8.22
CA HIS A 433 -27.91 -24.33 7.05
C HIS A 433 -29.30 -24.88 7.45
N LEU A 434 -30.35 -24.33 6.85
CA LEU A 434 -31.74 -24.82 6.95
C LEU A 434 -31.90 -26.10 6.11
N GLY A 435 -31.51 -27.24 6.65
CA GLY A 435 -32.03 -28.53 6.21
C GLY A 435 -33.30 -28.86 7.00
N GLU A 436 -34.39 -29.26 6.34
CA GLU A 436 -35.57 -29.83 7.02
C GLU A 436 -35.15 -31.11 7.76
N MET A 437 -34.77 -30.96 9.02
CA MET A 437 -34.56 -32.05 9.98
C MET A 437 -35.90 -32.77 10.19
N THR A 438 -36.12 -33.88 9.49
CA THR A 438 -37.41 -34.62 9.51
C THR A 438 -37.46 -35.74 10.56
N GLY A 439 -36.36 -36.01 11.27
CA GLY A 439 -36.29 -37.05 12.29
C GLY A 439 -37.05 -36.71 13.58
N GLU A 440 -38.01 -37.56 13.97
CA GLU A 440 -38.88 -37.35 15.15
C GLU A 440 -38.15 -37.37 16.51
N ALA A 441 -36.90 -37.87 16.58
CA ALA A 441 -36.21 -38.17 17.83
C ALA A 441 -35.40 -37.01 18.46
N ASN A 442 -35.14 -35.91 17.75
CA ASN A 442 -34.21 -34.84 18.21
C ASN A 442 -34.75 -33.40 18.03
N ARG A 443 -36.07 -33.22 18.12
CA ARG A 443 -36.81 -31.94 17.94
C ARG A 443 -36.59 -30.85 19.01
N LYS A 444 -35.38 -30.65 19.53
CA LYS A 444 -35.11 -29.40 20.29
C LYS A 444 -34.74 -28.30 19.29
N PRO A 445 -35.41 -27.13 19.31
CA PRO A 445 -34.99 -25.98 18.52
C PRO A 445 -33.53 -25.68 18.86
N ILE A 446 -32.65 -25.71 17.86
CA ILE A 446 -31.23 -25.43 18.06
C ILE A 446 -31.10 -23.95 18.42
N PRO A 447 -30.60 -23.58 19.62
CA PRO A 447 -30.26 -22.21 19.93
C PRO A 447 -28.93 -21.90 19.24
N TYR A 448 -28.99 -21.67 17.92
CA TYR A 448 -27.83 -21.51 17.04
C TYR A 448 -26.82 -20.46 17.53
N HIS A 449 -27.28 -19.43 18.25
CA HIS A 449 -26.43 -18.41 18.84
C HIS A 449 -25.47 -18.99 19.90
N LYS A 450 -25.86 -20.08 20.58
CA LYS A 450 -25.01 -20.83 21.52
C LYS A 450 -24.08 -21.82 20.84
N LEU A 451 -24.49 -22.37 19.69
CA LEU A 451 -23.64 -23.25 18.88
C LEU A 451 -22.46 -22.49 18.27
N ALA A 452 -22.76 -21.40 17.56
CA ALA A 452 -21.77 -20.50 17.01
C ALA A 452 -20.83 -20.00 18.12
N ALA A 453 -21.38 -19.67 19.30
CA ALA A 453 -20.59 -19.31 20.45
C ALA A 453 -19.58 -20.38 20.86
N ASN A 454 -19.88 -21.69 20.83
CA ASN A 454 -18.92 -22.71 21.28
C ASN A 454 -17.75 -22.94 20.33
N VAL A 455 -18.00 -23.12 19.03
CA VAL A 455 -16.93 -23.34 18.04
C VAL A 455 -16.14 -22.05 17.78
N ALA A 456 -16.85 -20.91 17.60
CA ALA A 456 -16.18 -19.62 17.41
C ALA A 456 -15.42 -19.18 18.67
N ALA A 457 -15.99 -19.35 19.87
CA ALA A 457 -15.27 -19.00 21.10
C ALA A 457 -14.01 -19.85 21.28
N GLN A 458 -13.98 -21.10 20.83
CA GLN A 458 -12.75 -21.88 20.90
C GLN A 458 -11.64 -21.28 20.03
N PHE A 459 -11.92 -20.88 18.79
CA PHE A 459 -10.95 -20.17 17.96
C PHE A 459 -10.53 -18.83 18.58
N ILE A 460 -11.48 -18.09 19.17
CA ILE A 460 -11.20 -16.84 19.88
C ILE A 460 -10.29 -17.07 21.09
N ARG A 461 -10.56 -18.10 21.93
CA ARG A 461 -9.71 -18.51 23.07
C ARG A 461 -8.31 -18.91 22.62
N MET A 462 -8.17 -19.50 21.44
CA MET A 462 -6.87 -19.84 20.86
C MET A 462 -6.09 -18.62 20.34
N GLY A 463 -6.74 -17.47 20.15
CA GLY A 463 -6.11 -16.22 19.71
C GLY A 463 -6.16 -15.97 18.20
N VAL A 464 -7.20 -16.44 17.50
CA VAL A 464 -7.49 -16.02 16.13
C VAL A 464 -7.68 -14.49 16.06
N ARG A 465 -7.30 -13.85 14.94
CA ARG A 465 -7.45 -12.39 14.78
C ARG A 465 -8.86 -11.98 14.39
N ALA A 466 -9.53 -12.81 13.58
CA ALA A 466 -10.90 -12.59 13.14
C ALA A 466 -11.67 -13.91 13.00
N VAL A 467 -12.94 -13.90 13.43
CA VAL A 467 -13.91 -14.98 13.21
C VAL A 467 -15.18 -14.40 12.62
N VAL A 468 -15.70 -15.02 11.57
CA VAL A 468 -17.05 -14.77 11.06
C VAL A 468 -17.86 -16.03 11.31
N ALA A 469 -18.98 -15.93 12.03
CA ALA A 469 -19.84 -17.08 12.31
C ALA A 469 -21.32 -16.73 12.12
N ALA A 470 -22.07 -17.62 11.46
CA ALA A 470 -23.52 -17.50 11.41
C ALA A 470 -24.13 -17.85 12.78
N GLY A 471 -24.78 -16.89 13.43
CA GLY A 471 -25.40 -17.04 14.75
C GLY A 471 -26.79 -17.67 14.73
N TRP A 472 -27.43 -17.81 13.57
CA TRP A 472 -28.69 -18.52 13.38
C TRP A 472 -28.84 -19.01 11.95
N ALA A 473 -29.99 -19.61 11.67
CA ALA A 473 -30.31 -20.20 10.39
C ALA A 473 -30.25 -19.16 9.25
N VAL A 474 -29.50 -19.48 8.19
CA VAL A 474 -29.26 -18.59 7.04
C VAL A 474 -29.86 -19.13 5.75
N ASP A 475 -30.18 -18.22 4.83
CA ASP A 475 -30.51 -18.58 3.44
C ASP A 475 -29.22 -18.86 2.66
N ASP A 476 -29.14 -20.00 1.96
CA ASP A 476 -27.95 -20.44 1.23
C ASP A 476 -27.43 -19.40 0.22
N SER A 477 -28.33 -18.72 -0.51
CA SER A 477 -27.94 -17.75 -1.52
C SER A 477 -27.41 -16.46 -0.89
N ALA A 478 -28.04 -16.01 0.19
CA ALA A 478 -27.59 -14.86 0.98
C ALA A 478 -26.27 -15.15 1.71
N ALA A 479 -26.09 -16.38 2.19
CA ALA A 479 -24.90 -16.82 2.87
C ALA A 479 -23.68 -16.84 1.94
N SER A 480 -23.84 -17.43 0.75
CA SER A 480 -22.83 -17.42 -0.30
C SER A 480 -22.48 -16.00 -0.76
N THR A 481 -23.49 -15.13 -0.88
CA THR A 481 -23.28 -13.70 -1.19
C THR A 481 -22.47 -13.00 -0.10
N PHE A 482 -22.75 -13.28 1.17
CA PHE A 482 -21.97 -12.72 2.28
C PHE A 482 -20.52 -13.17 2.21
N ALA A 483 -20.28 -14.48 2.11
CA ALA A 483 -18.94 -15.06 2.11
C ALA A 483 -18.09 -14.52 0.95
N THR A 484 -18.62 -14.58 -0.28
CA THR A 484 -17.90 -14.11 -1.47
C THR A 484 -17.60 -12.61 -1.40
N LYS A 485 -18.58 -11.79 -0.98
CA LYS A 485 -18.36 -10.34 -0.84
C LYS A 485 -17.34 -10.01 0.25
N PHE A 486 -17.41 -10.71 1.38
CA PHE A 486 -16.48 -10.55 2.49
C PHE A 486 -15.04 -10.87 2.06
N TYR A 487 -14.81 -12.02 1.41
CA TYR A 487 -13.48 -12.40 0.92
C TYR A 487 -12.98 -11.47 -0.18
N ASP A 488 -13.82 -11.04 -1.13
CA ASP A 488 -13.42 -10.06 -2.13
C ASP A 488 -12.94 -8.76 -1.47
N CYS A 489 -13.65 -8.24 -0.47
CA CYS A 489 -13.19 -7.07 0.28
C CYS A 489 -11.86 -7.32 1.02
N MET A 490 -11.77 -8.38 1.83
CA MET A 490 -10.57 -8.68 2.62
C MET A 490 -9.33 -8.95 1.77
N LEU A 491 -9.49 -9.52 0.58
CA LEU A 491 -8.39 -9.79 -0.36
C LEU A 491 -8.04 -8.58 -1.24
N ASN A 492 -8.79 -7.48 -1.14
CA ASN A 492 -8.51 -6.18 -1.78
C ASN A 492 -8.12 -5.10 -0.76
N ASP A 493 -7.36 -5.50 0.28
CA ASP A 493 -6.80 -4.62 1.32
C ASP A 493 -7.84 -3.87 2.19
N ALA A 494 -9.11 -4.28 2.18
CA ALA A 494 -10.09 -3.74 3.13
C ALA A 494 -9.80 -4.19 4.57
N THR A 495 -10.20 -3.37 5.53
CA THR A 495 -10.20 -3.78 6.94
C THR A 495 -11.34 -4.75 7.23
N PHE A 496 -11.22 -5.53 8.31
CA PHE A 496 -12.23 -6.50 8.73
C PHE A 496 -13.59 -5.84 8.94
N GLY A 497 -13.61 -4.69 9.61
CA GLY A 497 -14.83 -3.93 9.84
C GLY A 497 -15.51 -3.47 8.54
N ASP A 498 -14.73 -2.96 7.59
CA ASP A 498 -15.25 -2.50 6.28
C ASP A 498 -15.76 -3.66 5.43
N ALA A 499 -15.06 -4.80 5.45
CA ALA A 499 -15.44 -6.00 4.73
C ALA A 499 -16.76 -6.57 5.27
N VAL A 500 -16.92 -6.62 6.59
CA VAL A 500 -18.16 -7.06 7.25
C VAL A 500 -19.32 -6.14 6.90
N GLN A 501 -19.13 -4.81 7.02
CA GLN A 501 -20.16 -3.84 6.65
C GLN A 501 -20.57 -4.01 5.17
N SER A 502 -19.58 -4.10 4.28
CA SER A 502 -19.81 -4.26 2.84
C SER A 502 -20.58 -5.53 2.51
N ALA A 503 -20.25 -6.66 3.17
CA ALA A 503 -20.96 -7.93 3.00
C ALA A 503 -22.40 -7.84 3.51
N ARG A 504 -22.63 -7.25 4.69
CA ARG A 504 -23.99 -7.01 5.22
C ARG A 504 -24.83 -6.15 4.29
N SER A 505 -24.27 -5.03 3.82
CA SER A 505 -25.00 -4.14 2.91
C SER A 505 -25.32 -4.81 1.58
N GLU A 506 -24.44 -5.67 1.07
CA GLU A 506 -24.69 -6.40 -0.18
C GLU A 506 -25.82 -7.41 -0.03
N VAL A 507 -25.78 -8.22 1.04
CA VAL A 507 -26.86 -9.16 1.35
C VAL A 507 -28.18 -8.42 1.56
N TYR A 508 -28.20 -7.34 2.34
CA TYR A 508 -29.41 -6.56 2.59
C TYR A 508 -30.05 -6.01 1.30
N ARG A 509 -29.24 -5.56 0.33
CA ARG A 509 -29.73 -5.06 -0.97
C ARG A 509 -30.23 -6.17 -1.90
N SER A 510 -29.59 -7.34 -1.88
CA SER A 510 -29.82 -8.41 -2.85
C SER A 510 -30.87 -9.44 -2.43
N SER A 511 -31.05 -9.69 -1.13
CA SER A 511 -31.80 -10.85 -0.62
C SER A 511 -33.25 -10.59 -0.18
N GLY A 512 -33.87 -9.50 -0.65
CA GLY A 512 -35.34 -9.35 -0.76
C GLY A 512 -36.21 -9.64 0.48
N GLY A 513 -35.67 -9.55 1.71
CA GLY A 513 -36.39 -9.86 2.94
C GLY A 513 -35.75 -10.94 3.83
N SER A 514 -34.56 -11.45 3.52
CA SER A 514 -33.83 -12.33 4.44
C SER A 514 -33.13 -11.56 5.58
N ASN A 515 -33.12 -12.12 6.80
CA ASN A 515 -32.38 -11.60 7.95
C ASN A 515 -30.90 -12.08 7.99
N THR A 516 -30.46 -12.82 6.97
CA THR A 516 -29.12 -13.45 6.89
C THR A 516 -27.97 -12.44 7.06
N TRP A 517 -28.13 -11.20 6.59
CA TRP A 517 -27.14 -10.13 6.81
C TRP A 517 -26.86 -9.90 8.31
N GLY A 518 -27.88 -10.03 9.17
CA GLY A 518 -27.76 -9.88 10.60
C GLY A 518 -27.22 -11.13 11.30
N ALA A 519 -27.36 -12.30 10.67
CA ALA A 519 -26.96 -13.59 11.23
C ALA A 519 -25.45 -13.68 11.47
N TYR A 520 -24.65 -13.02 10.64
CA TYR A 520 -23.20 -13.08 10.74
C TYR A 520 -22.67 -12.27 11.93
N GLN A 521 -22.29 -12.97 12.99
CA GLN A 521 -21.60 -12.46 14.16
C GLN A 521 -20.10 -12.44 13.87
N CYS A 522 -19.54 -11.24 13.76
CA CYS A 522 -18.16 -11.03 13.30
C CYS A 522 -17.31 -10.57 14.48
N TYR A 523 -16.39 -11.42 14.94
CA TYR A 523 -15.49 -11.16 16.07
C TYR A 523 -14.09 -10.83 15.58
N GLY A 524 -13.47 -9.76 16.07
CA GLY A 524 -12.09 -9.45 15.72
C GLY A 524 -11.70 -8.01 15.98
N ASP A 525 -10.46 -7.69 15.63
CA ASP A 525 -10.01 -6.31 15.52
C ASP A 525 -10.60 -5.70 14.24
N PRO A 526 -11.40 -4.63 14.31
CA PRO A 526 -11.97 -4.01 13.11
C PRO A 526 -10.92 -3.54 12.10
N ASP A 527 -9.72 -3.16 12.56
CA ASP A 527 -8.64 -2.67 11.70
C ASP A 527 -7.77 -3.79 11.12
N PHE A 528 -8.06 -5.05 11.46
CA PHE A 528 -7.36 -6.20 10.90
C PHE A 528 -7.53 -6.27 9.37
N SER A 529 -6.43 -6.39 8.63
CA SER A 529 -6.43 -6.66 7.20
C SER A 529 -5.66 -7.93 6.88
N LEU A 530 -6.13 -8.69 5.89
CA LEU A 530 -5.40 -9.85 5.40
C LEU A 530 -4.25 -9.39 4.52
N ARG A 531 -3.06 -9.91 4.76
CA ARG A 531 -1.96 -9.73 3.82
C ARG A 531 -2.24 -10.57 2.58
N VAL A 532 -2.19 -9.93 1.42
CA VAL A 532 -2.18 -10.58 0.11
C VAL A 532 -0.79 -10.49 -0.53
N PRO A 533 -0.35 -11.50 -1.31
CA PRO A 533 0.90 -11.42 -2.07
C PRO A 533 0.87 -10.21 -3.01
N ARG A 534 1.97 -9.45 -3.04
CA ARG A 534 2.06 -8.22 -3.85
C ARG A 534 1.86 -8.54 -5.34
N GLY A 535 0.75 -8.03 -5.89
CA GLY A 535 0.33 -8.20 -7.28
C GLY A 535 -1.14 -7.86 -7.53
N SER A 536 -1.97 -7.73 -6.48
CA SER A 536 -3.43 -7.60 -6.61
C SER A 536 -4.07 -6.40 -5.89
N SER A 537 -3.32 -5.35 -5.52
CA SER A 537 -3.93 -4.16 -4.92
C SER A 537 -4.93 -3.53 -5.89
N SER A 538 -6.13 -3.22 -5.40
CA SER A 538 -7.20 -2.53 -6.12
C SER A 538 -6.66 -1.38 -6.99
N ARG A 539 -7.04 -1.37 -8.28
CA ARG A 539 -6.58 -0.43 -9.33
C ARG A 539 -6.86 1.04 -9.03
N THR A 540 -7.57 1.38 -7.95
CA THR A 540 -8.02 2.75 -7.64
C THR A 540 -7.22 3.41 -6.51
N ASP A 541 -6.83 2.69 -5.45
CA ASP A 541 -5.99 3.26 -4.37
C ASP A 541 -4.51 3.41 -4.77
N ALA A 542 -4.07 2.60 -5.73
CA ALA A 542 -2.75 2.69 -6.34
C ALA A 542 -2.65 3.79 -7.43
N ARG A 543 -3.74 4.48 -7.78
CA ARG A 543 -3.66 5.59 -8.75
C ARG A 543 -2.95 6.77 -8.11
N ILE A 544 -1.95 7.27 -8.82
CA ILE A 544 -1.23 8.49 -8.50
C ILE A 544 -2.15 9.66 -8.87
N VAL A 545 -2.51 10.48 -7.89
CA VAL A 545 -3.37 11.67 -8.08
C VAL A 545 -2.62 12.97 -7.82
N ALA A 546 -1.39 12.91 -7.30
CA ALA A 546 -0.53 14.08 -7.07
C ALA A 546 0.92 13.85 -7.49
N GLY A 547 1.61 14.93 -7.88
CA GLY A 547 3.02 14.91 -8.30
C GLY A 547 3.97 14.37 -7.23
N VAL A 548 3.69 14.62 -5.94
CA VAL A 548 4.48 14.07 -4.83
C VAL A 548 4.41 12.54 -4.73
N GLU A 549 3.27 11.93 -5.08
CA GLU A 549 3.11 10.47 -5.09
C GLU A 549 3.92 9.86 -6.24
N LEU A 550 3.93 10.52 -7.40
CA LEU A 550 4.77 10.15 -8.53
C LEU A 550 6.25 10.21 -8.14
N GLN A 551 6.70 11.34 -7.59
CA GLN A 551 8.09 11.52 -7.20
C GLN A 551 8.54 10.44 -6.22
N ARG A 552 7.73 10.14 -5.20
CA ARG A 552 8.01 9.04 -4.25
C ARG A 552 8.07 7.68 -4.94
N SER A 553 7.16 7.41 -5.87
CA SER A 553 7.16 6.14 -6.62
C SER A 553 8.42 5.99 -7.47
N VAL A 554 8.86 7.07 -8.12
CA VAL A 554 10.11 7.15 -8.88
C VAL A 554 11.34 6.96 -7.98
N ASP A 555 11.37 7.60 -6.81
CA ASP A 555 12.45 7.46 -5.84
C ASP A 555 12.59 6.01 -5.33
N VAL A 556 11.46 5.32 -5.11
CA VAL A 556 11.43 3.90 -4.75
C VAL A 556 12.00 3.04 -5.88
N ILE A 557 11.68 3.34 -7.15
CA ILE A 557 12.29 2.65 -8.30
C ILE A 557 13.78 2.91 -8.35
N ALA A 558 14.23 4.15 -8.17
CA ALA A 558 15.65 4.49 -8.15
C ALA A 558 16.40 3.75 -7.03
N LEU A 559 15.77 3.55 -5.87
CA LEU A 559 16.33 2.76 -4.78
C LEU A 559 16.41 1.27 -5.15
N ARG A 560 15.34 0.68 -5.71
CA ARG A 560 15.30 -0.71 -6.20
C ARG A 560 16.34 -0.95 -7.30
N ALA A 561 16.57 0.03 -8.17
CA ALA A 561 17.57 -0.02 -9.22
C ALA A 561 19.00 -0.19 -8.68
N LYS A 562 19.29 0.29 -7.47
CA LYS A 562 20.61 0.06 -6.83
C LYS A 562 20.84 -1.40 -6.45
N THR A 563 19.76 -2.15 -6.23
CA THR A 563 19.81 -3.54 -5.75
C THR A 563 19.49 -4.57 -6.82
N VAL A 564 18.93 -4.16 -7.97
CA VAL A 564 18.58 -5.08 -9.06
C VAL A 564 19.84 -5.66 -9.71
N ASP A 565 19.81 -6.96 -9.96
CA ASP A 565 20.96 -7.77 -10.37
C ASP A 565 20.77 -8.50 -11.70
N SER A 566 19.52 -8.72 -12.12
CA SER A 566 19.19 -9.34 -13.40
C SER A 566 18.86 -8.33 -14.49
N ALA A 567 19.27 -8.62 -15.72
CA ALA A 567 18.89 -7.85 -16.90
C ALA A 567 17.35 -7.78 -17.05
N SER A 568 16.64 -8.88 -16.80
CA SER A 568 15.18 -8.93 -16.82
C SER A 568 14.54 -8.08 -15.71
N GLY A 569 15.12 -8.08 -14.51
CA GLY A 569 14.66 -7.22 -13.42
C GLY A 569 14.87 -5.75 -13.72
N LYS A 570 16.02 -5.39 -14.29
CA LYS A 570 16.34 -4.05 -14.76
C LYS A 570 15.37 -3.58 -15.85
N GLN A 571 15.07 -4.45 -16.83
CA GLN A 571 14.10 -4.14 -17.88
C GLN A 571 12.70 -3.92 -17.32
N ARG A 572 12.26 -4.76 -16.36
CA ARG A 572 10.98 -4.56 -15.67
C ARG A 572 10.90 -3.20 -14.97
N LEU A 573 11.97 -2.78 -14.30
CA LEU A 573 12.02 -1.46 -13.66
C LEU A 573 12.00 -0.31 -14.68
N LEU A 574 12.65 -0.46 -15.83
CA LEU A 574 12.57 0.51 -16.92
C LEU A 574 11.15 0.62 -17.49
N ASP A 575 10.47 -0.51 -17.67
CA ASP A 575 9.08 -0.53 -18.16
C ASP A 575 8.11 0.09 -17.15
N GLU A 576 8.29 -0.21 -15.85
CA GLU A 576 7.56 0.40 -14.73
C GLU A 576 7.77 1.93 -14.72
N LEU A 577 9.02 2.39 -14.84
CA LEU A 577 9.37 3.81 -14.85
C LEU A 577 8.81 4.55 -16.07
N ARG A 578 8.87 3.94 -17.26
CA ARG A 578 8.27 4.50 -18.49
C ARG A 578 6.75 4.59 -18.39
N THR A 579 6.13 3.59 -17.77
CA THR A 579 4.68 3.60 -17.51
C THR A 579 4.32 4.76 -16.59
N LEU A 580 5.03 4.94 -15.48
CA LEU A 580 4.83 6.07 -14.58
C LEU A 580 5.02 7.43 -15.27
N ALA A 581 6.09 7.58 -16.07
CA ALA A 581 6.34 8.80 -16.83
C ALA A 581 5.21 9.10 -17.84
N SER A 582 4.59 8.08 -18.43
CA SER A 582 3.47 8.26 -19.37
C SER A 582 2.15 8.65 -18.69
N ILE A 583 1.86 8.11 -17.50
CA ILE A 583 0.64 8.39 -16.72
C ILE A 583 0.61 9.83 -16.20
N SER A 584 1.77 10.44 -16.00
CA SER A 584 1.95 11.74 -15.35
C SER A 584 1.35 12.93 -16.11
N GLY A 585 0.94 12.72 -17.37
CA GLY A 585 0.48 13.78 -18.27
C GLY A 585 1.53 14.87 -18.54
N GLN A 586 1.16 15.93 -19.27
CA GLN A 586 2.09 17.05 -19.51
C GLN A 586 2.31 17.93 -18.26
N ARG A 587 1.35 17.96 -17.32
CA ARG A 587 1.34 18.89 -16.17
C ARG A 587 2.39 18.61 -15.10
N TRP A 588 2.52 17.40 -14.59
CA TRP A 588 3.55 17.12 -13.56
C TRP A 588 4.96 17.15 -14.11
N MET A 589 5.08 17.02 -15.42
CA MET A 589 6.32 17.16 -16.15
C MET A 589 6.73 18.65 -16.32
N GLU A 590 5.99 19.59 -15.74
CA GLU A 590 6.36 21.00 -15.55
C GLU A 590 7.10 21.24 -14.21
N SER A 591 7.19 20.25 -13.31
CA SER A 591 8.02 20.32 -12.10
C SER A 591 9.46 19.92 -12.41
N ALA A 592 10.41 20.80 -12.11
CA ALA A 592 11.84 20.51 -12.28
C ALA A 592 12.28 19.37 -11.34
N ALA A 593 11.75 19.29 -10.12
CA ALA A 593 12.01 18.23 -9.16
C ALA A 593 11.54 16.85 -9.66
N THR A 594 10.35 16.78 -10.25
CA THR A 594 9.81 15.54 -10.83
C THR A 594 10.68 15.08 -12.00
N CYS A 595 11.05 15.99 -12.91
CA CYS A 595 11.96 15.66 -14.01
C CYS A 595 13.34 15.21 -13.50
N ALA A 596 13.89 15.87 -12.46
CA ALA A 596 15.15 15.47 -11.86
C ALA A 596 15.10 14.08 -11.22
N ALA A 597 13.98 13.73 -10.54
CA ALA A 597 13.77 12.40 -9.98
C ALA A 597 13.71 11.31 -11.06
N LEU A 598 13.00 11.57 -12.18
CA LEU A 598 12.99 10.69 -13.34
C LEU A 598 14.39 10.54 -13.94
N GLY A 599 15.12 11.65 -14.11
CA GLY A 599 16.50 11.66 -14.59
C GLY A 599 17.41 10.79 -13.73
N LYS A 600 17.28 10.90 -12.41
CA LYS A 600 18.00 10.05 -11.45
C LYS A 600 17.65 8.58 -11.62
N ALA A 601 16.36 8.23 -11.66
CA ALA A 601 15.91 6.84 -11.77
C ALA A 601 16.38 6.18 -13.09
N PHE A 602 16.25 6.87 -14.22
CA PHE A 602 16.76 6.39 -15.51
C PHE A 602 18.29 6.24 -15.49
N GLY A 603 19.00 7.18 -14.85
CA GLY A 603 20.45 7.14 -14.70
C GLY A 603 20.94 5.96 -13.86
N GLU A 604 20.25 5.63 -12.76
CA GLU A 604 20.55 4.45 -11.93
C GLU A 604 20.29 3.14 -12.70
N LEU A 605 19.28 3.14 -13.59
CA LEU A 605 19.02 2.06 -14.54
C LEU A 605 19.92 2.13 -15.78
N GLY A 606 20.90 3.03 -15.85
CA GLY A 606 21.83 3.15 -16.99
C GLY A 606 21.17 3.50 -18.33
N SER A 607 19.95 4.04 -18.35
CA SER A 607 19.38 4.65 -19.55
C SER A 607 19.80 6.12 -19.60
N PHE A 608 21.01 6.37 -20.11
CA PHE A 608 21.59 7.72 -20.06
C PHE A 608 20.88 8.70 -20.98
N GLU A 609 20.44 8.29 -22.17
CA GLU A 609 19.68 9.15 -23.07
C GLU A 609 18.40 9.70 -22.40
N ASP A 610 17.58 8.79 -21.84
CA ASP A 610 16.38 9.16 -21.09
C ASP A 610 16.77 10.08 -19.91
N ALA A 611 17.77 9.70 -19.12
CA ALA A 611 18.20 10.46 -17.95
C ALA A 611 18.60 11.91 -18.30
N LEU A 612 19.43 12.09 -19.33
CA LEU A 612 19.90 13.41 -19.76
C LEU A 612 18.77 14.25 -20.34
N SER A 613 17.82 13.64 -21.06
CA SER A 613 16.61 14.32 -21.55
C SER A 613 15.79 14.91 -20.39
N TYR A 614 15.58 14.12 -19.33
CA TYR A 614 14.84 14.56 -18.14
C TYR A 614 15.58 15.62 -17.34
N TYR A 615 16.90 15.51 -17.16
CA TYR A 615 17.70 16.56 -16.51
C TYR A 615 17.74 17.85 -17.32
N GLN A 616 17.83 17.76 -18.64
CA GLN A 616 17.78 18.92 -19.53
C GLN A 616 16.43 19.63 -19.42
N ARG A 617 15.33 18.87 -19.37
CA ARG A 617 13.99 19.41 -19.13
C ARG A 617 13.88 20.06 -17.76
N SER A 618 14.34 19.38 -16.70
CA SER A 618 14.39 19.92 -15.33
C SER A 618 15.07 21.29 -15.29
N ARG A 619 16.24 21.41 -15.94
CA ARG A 619 17.03 22.65 -16.01
C ARG A 619 16.33 23.80 -16.74
N ALA A 620 15.40 23.51 -17.65
CA ALA A 620 14.71 24.51 -18.47
C ALA A 620 13.40 25.05 -17.84
N LEU A 621 12.94 24.45 -16.73
CA LEU A 621 11.65 24.76 -16.13
C LEU A 621 11.72 25.90 -15.10
N TYR A 622 10.64 26.67 -15.01
CA TYR A 622 10.39 27.64 -13.94
C TYR A 622 9.02 27.33 -13.32
N PRO A 623 8.91 27.23 -11.98
CA PRO A 623 9.97 27.39 -10.98
C PRO A 623 10.97 26.23 -10.95
N SER A 624 12.23 26.52 -10.59
CA SER A 624 13.30 25.51 -10.44
C SER A 624 13.28 24.92 -9.02
N ASP A 625 12.38 23.98 -8.78
CA ASP A 625 12.21 23.24 -7.50
C ASP A 625 13.16 22.02 -7.37
N ALA A 626 14.02 21.76 -8.36
CA ALA A 626 15.05 20.72 -8.29
C ALA A 626 16.24 21.10 -7.38
N THR A 627 16.92 20.08 -6.83
CA THR A 627 18.09 20.27 -5.97
C THR A 627 19.36 20.59 -6.77
N VAL A 628 20.34 21.23 -6.11
CA VAL A 628 21.69 21.44 -6.72
C VAL A 628 22.37 20.12 -7.09
N GLU A 629 22.15 19.07 -6.29
CA GLU A 629 22.62 17.71 -6.58
C GLU A 629 22.14 17.21 -7.96
N SER A 630 20.98 17.67 -8.44
CA SER A 630 20.47 17.29 -9.76
C SER A 630 21.37 17.77 -10.90
N LEU A 631 22.00 18.95 -10.75
CA LEU A 631 22.98 19.46 -11.71
C LEU A 631 24.31 18.69 -11.61
N GLU A 632 24.72 18.32 -10.39
CA GLU A 632 25.90 17.48 -10.16
C GLU A 632 25.75 16.12 -10.85
N GLN A 633 24.58 15.47 -10.69
CA GLN A 633 24.28 14.21 -11.39
C GLN A 633 24.14 14.39 -12.89
N PHE A 634 23.54 15.49 -13.37
CA PHE A 634 23.47 15.77 -14.79
C PHE A 634 24.87 15.83 -15.42
N ALA A 635 25.78 16.62 -14.85
CA ALA A 635 27.17 16.69 -15.33
C ALA A 635 27.90 15.34 -15.24
N ASN A 636 27.69 14.60 -14.15
CA ASN A 636 28.29 13.27 -13.98
C ASN A 636 27.84 12.29 -15.07
N LEU A 637 26.52 12.24 -15.35
CA LEU A 637 25.94 11.37 -16.37
C LEU A 637 26.30 11.82 -17.78
N SER A 638 26.37 13.13 -18.08
CA SER A 638 26.83 13.62 -19.38
C SER A 638 28.24 13.13 -19.69
N GLY A 639 29.15 13.22 -18.71
CA GLY A 639 30.51 12.68 -18.86
C GLY A 639 30.57 11.15 -19.02
N ARG A 640 29.67 10.40 -18.37
CA ARG A 640 29.58 8.93 -18.54
C ARG A 640 29.03 8.54 -19.90
N SER A 641 27.95 9.19 -20.32
CA SER A 641 27.33 9.00 -21.64
C SER A 641 28.34 9.25 -22.76
N ALA A 642 29.14 10.32 -22.64
CA ALA A 642 30.19 10.64 -23.60
C ALA A 642 31.22 9.50 -23.79
N VAL A 643 31.59 8.78 -22.72
CA VAL A 643 32.51 7.63 -22.82
C VAL A 643 31.81 6.40 -23.40
N GLU A 644 30.52 6.18 -23.10
CA GLU A 644 29.77 5.05 -23.66
C GLU A 644 29.63 5.12 -25.19
N LEU A 645 29.61 6.32 -25.78
CA LEU A 645 29.59 6.48 -27.23
C LEU A 645 30.78 5.82 -27.93
N PHE A 646 31.94 5.73 -27.27
CA PHE A 646 33.14 5.07 -27.79
C PHE A 646 33.10 3.55 -27.66
N SER A 647 32.08 2.98 -27.01
CA SER A 647 32.01 1.54 -26.70
C SER A 647 33.33 1.07 -26.08
N ASP A 648 34.05 0.14 -26.71
CA ASP A 648 35.36 -0.37 -26.25
C ASP A 648 36.57 0.30 -26.94
N MET A 649 36.36 1.27 -27.84
CA MET A 649 37.42 2.05 -28.49
C MET A 649 37.93 3.16 -27.57
N LEU A 650 38.61 2.77 -26.48
CA LEU A 650 39.21 3.69 -25.52
C LEU A 650 40.72 3.81 -25.73
N GLY A 651 41.34 4.81 -25.10
CA GLY A 651 42.78 4.99 -25.13
C GLY A 651 43.28 5.47 -26.49
N THR A 652 44.26 4.77 -27.07
CA THR A 652 44.78 5.12 -28.41
C THR A 652 43.80 4.77 -29.51
N ARG A 653 43.02 3.69 -29.33
CA ARG A 653 41.96 3.28 -30.26
C ARG A 653 40.80 4.26 -30.35
N ALA A 654 40.67 5.19 -29.39
CA ALA A 654 39.67 6.26 -29.48
C ALA A 654 39.85 7.13 -30.73
N ALA A 655 41.05 7.21 -31.30
CA ALA A 655 41.31 7.92 -32.56
C ALA A 655 40.69 7.25 -33.80
N GLU A 656 40.27 5.99 -33.68
CA GLU A 656 39.63 5.22 -34.77
C GLU A 656 38.11 5.41 -34.81
N ALA A 657 37.53 6.06 -33.79
CA ALA A 657 36.10 6.30 -33.72
C ALA A 657 35.63 7.29 -34.80
N PRO A 658 34.38 7.18 -35.30
CA PRO A 658 33.82 8.13 -36.25
C PRO A 658 33.84 9.57 -35.72
N ARG A 659 34.00 10.56 -36.60
CA ARG A 659 33.97 11.99 -36.21
C ARG A 659 32.69 12.38 -35.48
N GLU A 660 31.56 11.82 -35.87
CA GLU A 660 30.26 12.05 -35.23
C GLU A 660 30.25 11.64 -33.74
N VAL A 661 30.96 10.56 -33.39
CA VAL A 661 31.13 10.11 -32.00
C VAL A 661 31.96 11.13 -31.21
N HIS A 662 33.04 11.65 -31.81
CA HIS A 662 33.85 12.70 -31.19
C HIS A 662 33.04 13.98 -30.98
N ASP A 663 32.33 14.45 -32.00
CA ASP A 663 31.55 15.69 -31.96
C ASP A 663 30.46 15.61 -30.86
N GLU A 664 29.78 14.48 -30.74
CA GLU A 664 28.74 14.29 -29.73
C GLU A 664 29.31 14.16 -28.31
N ALA A 665 30.43 13.44 -28.15
CA ALA A 665 31.12 13.34 -26.88
C ALA A 665 31.66 14.70 -26.42
N GLU A 666 32.19 15.51 -27.33
CA GLU A 666 32.65 16.88 -27.04
C GLU A 666 31.51 17.77 -26.53
N LYS A 667 30.30 17.69 -27.13
CA LYS A 667 29.13 18.42 -26.64
C LYS A 667 28.76 18.03 -25.21
N LEU A 668 28.69 16.72 -24.93
CA LEU A 668 28.38 16.20 -23.61
C LEU A 668 29.44 16.60 -22.57
N PHE A 669 30.71 16.55 -22.94
CA PHE A 669 31.80 16.99 -22.08
C PHE A 669 31.81 18.49 -21.84
N ALA A 670 31.54 19.31 -22.85
CA ALA A 670 31.44 20.77 -22.72
C ALA A 670 30.29 21.15 -21.79
N GLN A 671 29.13 20.50 -21.94
CA GLN A 671 27.98 20.68 -21.05
C GLN A 671 28.32 20.32 -19.60
N ALA A 672 28.96 19.17 -19.37
CA ALA A 672 29.41 18.78 -18.03
C ALA A 672 30.42 19.77 -17.44
N ASP A 673 31.35 20.28 -18.26
CA ASP A 673 32.38 21.24 -17.85
C ASP A 673 31.74 22.55 -17.39
N GLU A 674 30.83 23.10 -18.19
CA GLU A 674 30.11 24.35 -17.94
C GLU A 674 29.30 24.27 -16.64
N ILE A 675 28.54 23.18 -16.46
CA ILE A 675 27.77 22.96 -15.23
C ILE A 675 28.68 22.89 -14.01
N LEU A 676 29.77 22.12 -14.08
CA LEU A 676 30.68 21.97 -12.94
C LEU A 676 31.45 23.26 -12.64
N ASP A 677 31.84 24.04 -13.64
CA ASP A 677 32.49 25.34 -13.43
C ASP A 677 31.53 26.32 -12.75
N ALA A 678 30.26 26.37 -13.16
CA ALA A 678 29.24 27.17 -12.48
C ALA A 678 29.02 26.71 -11.02
N LEU A 679 28.96 25.40 -10.77
CA LEU A 679 28.79 24.85 -9.43
C LEU A 679 29.98 25.13 -8.50
N LEU A 680 31.21 25.11 -9.04
CA LEU A 680 32.42 25.46 -8.29
C LEU A 680 32.47 26.96 -7.95
N VAL A 681 31.90 27.83 -8.79
CA VAL A 681 31.71 29.26 -8.47
C VAL A 681 30.70 29.44 -7.32
N ILE A 682 29.62 28.65 -7.28
CA ILE A 682 28.66 28.66 -6.17
C ILE A 682 29.33 28.19 -4.87
N GLY A 683 30.19 27.19 -4.94
CA GLY A 683 31.05 26.81 -3.83
C GLY A 683 31.84 25.53 -4.08
N GLU A 684 33.10 25.51 -3.64
CA GLU A 684 33.94 24.31 -3.71
C GLU A 684 33.52 23.30 -2.62
N THR A 685 33.17 22.08 -3.05
CA THR A 685 33.01 20.90 -2.18
C THR A 685 33.90 19.78 -2.67
N SER A 686 34.24 18.82 -1.80
CA SER A 686 35.07 17.68 -2.19
C SER A 686 34.38 16.84 -3.27
N GLU A 687 33.05 16.70 -3.20
CA GLU A 687 32.26 16.06 -4.25
C GLU A 687 32.34 16.80 -5.59
N ARG A 688 32.12 18.13 -5.64
CA ARG A 688 32.18 18.90 -6.90
C ARG A 688 33.56 18.88 -7.52
N LEU A 689 34.61 19.00 -6.70
CA LEU A 689 36.00 18.87 -7.15
C LEU A 689 36.30 17.46 -7.66
N SER A 690 35.78 16.42 -6.98
CA SER A 690 35.88 15.03 -7.42
C SER A 690 35.13 14.76 -8.73
N LEU A 691 33.95 15.36 -8.93
CA LEU A 691 33.20 15.28 -10.18
C LEU A 691 33.96 15.96 -11.32
N LYS A 692 34.59 17.12 -11.07
CA LYS A 692 35.47 17.78 -12.05
C LYS A 692 36.71 16.93 -12.38
N GLY A 693 37.32 16.31 -11.37
CA GLY A 693 38.40 15.33 -11.56
C GLY A 693 37.93 14.13 -12.40
N SER A 694 36.72 13.62 -12.13
CA SER A 694 36.11 12.51 -12.86
C SER A 694 35.82 12.85 -14.32
N LEU A 695 35.40 14.09 -14.59
CA LEU A 695 35.23 14.60 -15.95
C LEU A 695 36.55 14.56 -16.72
N TYR A 696 37.65 15.03 -16.13
CA TYR A 696 38.98 14.95 -16.75
C TYR A 696 39.48 13.52 -16.92
N LYS A 697 39.18 12.62 -15.97
CA LYS A 697 39.45 11.18 -16.10
C LYS A 697 38.78 10.62 -17.36
N ARG A 698 37.49 10.93 -17.57
CA ARG A 698 36.71 10.47 -18.73
C ARG A 698 37.19 11.07 -20.04
N LYS A 699 37.48 12.38 -20.06
CA LYS A 699 38.12 13.04 -21.22
C LYS A 699 39.45 12.36 -21.58
N ALA A 700 40.28 12.01 -20.58
CA ALA A 700 41.55 11.32 -20.83
C ALA A 700 41.37 9.92 -21.43
N MET A 701 40.34 9.17 -21.00
CA MET A 701 40.04 7.83 -21.52
C MET A 701 39.70 7.80 -23.01
N VAL A 702 39.19 8.90 -23.58
CA VAL A 702 38.81 9.00 -25.00
C VAL A 702 39.71 9.95 -25.78
N ALA A 703 40.79 10.44 -25.17
CA ALA A 703 41.77 11.30 -25.84
C ALA A 703 42.67 10.45 -26.74
N GLY A 704 42.53 10.58 -28.06
CA GLY A 704 43.37 9.89 -29.05
C GLY A 704 44.82 10.40 -29.10
N ASP A 705 45.05 11.68 -28.77
CA ASP A 705 46.39 12.28 -28.75
C ASP A 705 47.08 12.17 -27.37
N SER A 706 48.35 11.76 -27.39
CA SER A 706 49.13 11.54 -26.16
C SER A 706 49.45 12.84 -25.40
N LYS A 707 49.59 13.98 -26.09
CA LYS A 707 49.90 15.26 -25.44
C LYS A 707 48.68 15.80 -24.73
N GLU A 708 47.52 15.73 -25.38
CA GLU A 708 46.24 16.11 -24.79
C GLU A 708 45.88 15.20 -23.61
N ARG A 709 46.04 13.88 -23.75
CA ARG A 709 45.85 12.93 -22.65
C ARG A 709 46.72 13.28 -21.44
N HIS A 710 47.98 13.62 -21.66
CA HIS A 710 48.88 14.05 -20.59
C HIS A 710 48.38 15.30 -19.86
N ARG A 711 47.89 16.31 -20.61
CA ARG A 711 47.30 17.53 -20.03
C ARG A 711 46.05 17.24 -19.20
N LEU A 712 45.17 16.37 -19.70
CA LEU A 712 43.94 15.97 -19.01
C LEU A 712 44.24 15.21 -17.72
N LEU A 713 45.22 14.30 -17.73
CA LEU A 713 45.67 13.59 -16.52
C LEU A 713 46.25 14.54 -15.46
N GLN A 714 46.95 15.61 -15.86
CA GLN A 714 47.40 16.65 -14.92
C GLN A 714 46.23 17.39 -14.27
N GLN A 715 45.18 17.72 -15.04
CA GLN A 715 43.97 18.33 -14.48
C GLN A 715 43.23 17.36 -13.56
N MET A 716 43.10 16.09 -13.94
CA MET A 716 42.54 15.03 -13.09
C MET A 716 43.26 14.98 -11.73
N ALA A 717 44.59 14.87 -11.73
CA ALA A 717 45.40 14.85 -10.51
C ALA A 717 45.21 16.12 -9.66
N ARG A 718 45.15 17.29 -10.31
CA ARG A 718 44.95 18.58 -9.64
C ARG A 718 43.60 18.67 -8.92
N PHE A 719 42.50 18.34 -9.59
CA PHE A 719 41.16 18.48 -9.02
C PHE A 719 40.88 17.44 -7.92
N TYR A 720 41.28 16.18 -8.12
CA TYR A 720 41.22 15.20 -7.04
C TYR A 720 42.16 15.53 -5.88
N GLY A 721 43.32 16.16 -6.15
CA GLY A 721 44.21 16.68 -5.11
C GLY A 721 43.55 17.77 -4.27
N LYS A 722 42.91 18.75 -4.90
CA LYS A 722 42.13 19.77 -4.17
C LYS A 722 41.00 19.16 -3.35
N ALA A 723 40.27 18.17 -3.90
CA ALA A 723 39.22 17.46 -3.17
C ALA A 723 39.78 16.76 -1.93
N TYR A 724 40.91 16.06 -2.09
CA TYR A 724 41.62 15.40 -1.01
C TYR A 724 42.05 16.36 0.10
N ASP A 725 42.70 17.47 -0.27
CA ASP A 725 43.17 18.47 0.69
C ASP A 725 42.00 19.05 1.51
N LEU A 726 40.84 19.25 0.87
CA LEU A 726 39.61 19.72 1.52
C LEU A 726 39.03 18.68 2.49
N ASP A 727 38.99 17.41 2.09
CA ASP A 727 38.51 16.31 2.94
C ASP A 727 39.42 16.09 4.16
N VAL A 728 40.74 16.16 3.97
CA VAL A 728 41.74 16.09 5.06
C VAL A 728 41.56 17.24 6.03
N ALA A 729 41.40 18.48 5.53
CA ALA A 729 41.17 19.65 6.37
C ALA A 729 39.88 19.52 7.21
N LYS A 730 38.87 18.81 6.71
CA LYS A 730 37.61 18.53 7.42
C LYS A 730 37.62 17.24 8.23
N GLN A 731 38.74 16.49 8.25
CA GLN A 731 38.84 15.16 8.88
C GLN A 731 37.77 14.18 8.37
N SER A 732 37.43 14.27 7.08
CA SER A 732 36.45 13.38 6.45
C SER A 732 37.00 11.96 6.31
N ALA A 733 36.16 10.97 6.64
CA ALA A 733 36.49 9.56 6.45
C ALA A 733 36.61 9.18 4.95
N ASP A 734 36.03 9.99 4.05
CA ASP A 734 35.93 9.73 2.61
C ASP A 734 37.12 10.25 1.79
N ALA A 735 38.12 10.87 2.45
CA ALA A 735 39.32 11.40 1.79
C ALA A 735 40.05 10.37 0.92
N HIS A 736 39.94 9.08 1.26
CA HIS A 736 40.56 7.98 0.56
C HIS A 736 40.08 7.84 -0.91
N TYR A 737 38.84 8.22 -1.23
CA TYR A 737 38.31 8.15 -2.60
C TYR A 737 38.99 9.15 -3.53
N SER A 738 39.08 10.41 -3.09
CA SER A 738 39.77 11.49 -3.80
C SER A 738 41.25 11.18 -3.96
N LEU A 739 41.89 10.65 -2.91
CA LEU A 739 43.30 10.23 -2.94
C LEU A 739 43.54 9.11 -3.94
N ALA A 740 42.72 8.05 -3.94
CA ALA A 740 42.88 6.92 -4.85
C ALA A 740 42.81 7.35 -6.32
N ASN A 741 41.86 8.22 -6.67
CA ASN A 741 41.73 8.73 -8.03
C ASN A 741 42.86 9.69 -8.41
N ARG A 742 43.34 10.54 -7.50
CA ARG A 742 44.57 11.34 -7.72
C ARG A 742 45.75 10.43 -8.02
N LEU A 743 45.96 9.39 -7.22
CA LEU A 743 47.08 8.46 -7.38
C LEU A 743 47.01 7.72 -8.71
N ALA A 744 45.82 7.34 -9.17
CA ALA A 744 45.65 6.73 -10.49
C ALA A 744 46.19 7.63 -11.62
N ALA A 745 45.91 8.94 -11.57
CA ALA A 745 46.46 9.89 -12.52
C ALA A 745 47.99 10.02 -12.40
N GLU A 746 48.51 10.15 -11.19
CA GLU A 746 49.96 10.28 -10.94
C GLU A 746 50.75 9.03 -11.39
N ILE A 747 50.20 7.83 -11.19
CA ILE A 747 50.79 6.56 -11.64
C ILE A 747 50.94 6.55 -13.16
N VAL A 748 49.87 6.89 -13.90
CA VAL A 748 49.91 6.91 -15.37
C VAL A 748 50.86 7.99 -15.88
N LEU A 749 50.86 9.17 -15.23
CA LEU A 749 51.80 10.25 -15.52
C LEU A 749 53.27 9.88 -15.22
N ALA A 750 53.52 8.82 -14.46
CA ALA A 750 54.85 8.30 -14.17
C ALA A 750 55.32 7.19 -15.13
N TRP A 751 54.43 6.58 -15.92
CA TRP A 751 54.80 5.47 -16.83
C TRP A 751 55.92 5.77 -17.84
N PRO A 752 56.01 6.97 -18.45
CA PRO A 752 57.13 7.31 -19.34
C PRO A 752 58.51 7.32 -18.66
N LEU A 753 58.57 7.21 -17.32
CA LEU A 753 59.81 7.20 -16.53
C LEU A 753 60.41 5.77 -16.37
N GLY A 754 59.80 4.74 -16.96
CA GLY A 754 60.24 3.35 -16.85
C GLY A 754 61.64 3.03 -17.43
N ALA A 755 62.47 2.37 -16.61
CA ALA A 755 63.84 1.85 -16.83
C ALA A 755 65.03 2.83 -16.81
N ARG A 756 64.85 4.13 -16.54
CA ARG A 756 65.98 5.04 -16.23
C ARG A 756 65.76 5.71 -14.88
N ARG A 757 66.79 5.73 -14.01
CA ARG A 757 66.78 6.46 -12.73
C ARG A 757 66.12 7.83 -12.90
N PRO A 758 65.18 8.26 -12.03
CA PRO A 758 64.45 9.51 -12.19
C PRO A 758 65.44 10.68 -12.24
N ARG A 759 65.62 11.27 -13.43
CA ARG A 759 66.65 12.30 -13.68
C ARG A 759 66.23 13.69 -13.19
N SER A 760 64.93 13.96 -13.08
CA SER A 760 64.40 15.26 -12.64
C SER A 760 63.90 15.24 -11.19
N LYS A 761 63.88 16.42 -10.55
CA LYS A 761 63.30 16.61 -9.21
C LYS A 761 61.80 16.26 -9.20
N ALA A 762 61.06 16.73 -10.21
CA ALA A 762 59.63 16.46 -10.37
C ALA A 762 59.29 14.96 -10.49
N ALA A 763 60.12 14.17 -11.19
CA ALA A 763 59.94 12.73 -11.29
C ALA A 763 60.11 12.02 -9.93
N ARG A 764 61.09 12.47 -9.12
CA ARG A 764 61.30 11.94 -7.75
C ARG A 764 60.15 12.31 -6.81
N GLU A 765 59.69 13.56 -6.88
CA GLU A 765 58.54 14.03 -6.09
C GLU A 765 57.27 13.24 -6.42
N ARG A 766 57.00 12.99 -7.72
CA ARG A 766 55.84 12.17 -8.14
C ARG A 766 55.90 10.75 -7.60
N LEU A 767 57.05 10.08 -7.71
CA LEU A 767 57.22 8.73 -7.14
C LEU A 767 57.01 8.72 -5.62
N SER A 768 57.53 9.72 -4.91
CA SER A 768 57.32 9.87 -3.47
C SER A 768 55.84 10.05 -3.12
N VAL A 769 55.09 10.85 -3.90
CA VAL A 769 53.64 11.04 -3.69
C VAL A 769 52.87 9.73 -3.91
N ILE A 770 53.26 8.94 -4.92
CA ILE A 770 52.64 7.64 -5.19
C ILE A 770 52.88 6.68 -4.02
N GLU A 771 54.14 6.55 -3.59
CA GLU A 771 54.51 5.66 -2.49
C GLU A 771 53.82 6.06 -1.17
N SER A 772 53.85 7.35 -0.81
CA SER A 772 53.23 7.83 0.42
C SER A 772 51.70 7.70 0.39
N GLY A 773 51.06 8.00 -0.75
CA GLY A 773 49.61 7.89 -0.86
C GLY A 773 49.11 6.44 -0.84
N LEU A 774 49.83 5.50 -1.48
CA LEU A 774 49.49 4.08 -1.40
C LEU A 774 49.71 3.51 0.01
N GLU A 775 50.73 3.99 0.73
CA GLU A 775 50.93 3.68 2.14
C GLU A 775 49.78 4.18 3.00
N GLU A 776 49.33 5.41 2.76
CA GLU A 776 48.21 6.02 3.48
C GLU A 776 46.91 5.25 3.29
N ILE A 777 46.53 4.92 2.05
CA ILE A 777 45.34 4.09 1.77
C ILE A 777 45.47 2.71 2.42
N ARG A 778 46.66 2.10 2.39
CA ARG A 778 46.90 0.82 3.07
C ARG A 778 46.72 0.93 4.58
N SER A 779 47.20 2.02 5.17
CA SER A 779 47.07 2.27 6.60
C SER A 779 45.62 2.49 7.03
N ILE A 780 44.80 3.11 6.17
CA ILE A 780 43.35 3.22 6.37
C ILE A 780 42.71 1.84 6.28
N ALA A 781 43.00 1.08 5.23
CA ALA A 781 42.47 -0.28 5.03
C ALA A 781 42.79 -1.20 6.22
N ALA A 782 44.00 -1.14 6.77
CA ALA A 782 44.42 -1.94 7.93
C ALA A 782 43.70 -1.55 9.25
N ARG A 783 43.23 -0.31 9.36
CA ARG A 783 42.52 0.19 10.55
C ARG A 783 41.01 -0.04 10.49
N THR A 784 40.46 -0.36 9.31
CA THR A 784 39.03 -0.60 9.13
C THR A 784 38.69 -2.08 9.31
N LYS A 785 37.63 -2.37 10.09
CA LYS A 785 37.13 -3.74 10.24
C LYS A 785 36.49 -4.22 8.93
N PRO A 786 36.83 -5.42 8.42
CA PRO A 786 36.19 -6.01 7.25
C PRO A 786 34.67 -6.14 7.43
N GLY A 787 33.91 -5.92 6.35
CA GLY A 787 32.45 -6.10 6.33
C GLY A 787 31.64 -4.93 6.92
N ARG A 788 32.27 -3.78 7.20
CA ARG A 788 31.58 -2.57 7.67
C ARG A 788 30.90 -1.80 6.53
N ASP A 789 31.57 -1.71 5.39
CA ASP A 789 31.09 -1.01 4.19
C ASP A 789 31.90 -1.48 2.96
N PHE A 790 31.24 -1.56 1.81
CA PHE A 790 31.79 -2.05 0.55
C PHE A 790 33.06 -1.29 0.15
N TRP A 791 33.06 0.04 0.26
CA TRP A 791 34.17 0.86 -0.23
C TRP A 791 35.47 0.59 0.53
N TYR A 792 35.38 0.37 1.85
CA TYR A 792 36.52 0.00 2.67
C TYR A 792 37.06 -1.40 2.33
N ASP A 793 36.17 -2.36 2.05
CA ASP A 793 36.55 -3.72 1.68
C ASP A 793 37.32 -3.75 0.34
N THR A 794 37.12 -2.77 -0.54
CA THR A 794 37.86 -2.67 -1.82
C THR A 794 39.25 -2.01 -1.70
N LEU A 795 39.57 -1.32 -0.60
CA LEU A 795 40.79 -0.50 -0.50
C LEU A 795 42.07 -1.31 -0.66
N THR A 796 42.13 -2.50 -0.06
CA THR A 796 43.30 -3.40 -0.19
C THR A 796 43.52 -3.79 -1.65
N GLY A 797 42.44 -4.07 -2.39
CA GLY A 797 42.47 -4.36 -3.82
C GLY A 797 42.96 -3.16 -4.62
N ASN A 798 42.45 -1.96 -4.30
CA ASN A 798 42.86 -0.72 -4.97
C ASN A 798 44.33 -0.37 -4.74
N VAL A 799 44.88 -0.62 -3.55
CA VAL A 799 46.31 -0.47 -3.26
C VAL A 799 47.14 -1.46 -4.08
N LEU A 800 46.70 -2.72 -4.15
CA LEU A 800 47.39 -3.75 -4.92
C LEU A 800 47.38 -3.43 -6.42
N LEU A 801 46.22 -3.01 -6.95
CA LEU A 801 46.08 -2.53 -8.32
C LEU A 801 47.02 -1.34 -8.58
N GLY A 802 47.04 -0.34 -7.69
CA GLY A 802 47.94 0.81 -7.80
C GLY A 802 49.43 0.42 -7.83
N LYS A 803 49.85 -0.54 -6.98
CA LYS A 803 51.23 -1.08 -6.99
C LYS A 803 51.55 -1.80 -8.30
N CYS A 804 50.63 -2.62 -8.81
CA CYS A 804 50.79 -3.31 -10.09
C CYS A 804 50.90 -2.32 -11.26
N MET A 805 50.06 -1.28 -11.26
CA MET A 805 50.10 -0.23 -12.27
C MET A 805 51.38 0.60 -12.19
N ALA A 806 51.90 0.88 -10.99
CA ALA A 806 53.17 1.60 -10.84
C ALA A 806 54.37 0.84 -11.45
N ARG A 807 54.38 -0.49 -11.38
CA ARG A 807 55.40 -1.35 -12.04
C ARG A 807 55.05 -1.77 -13.47
N GLN A 808 53.85 -1.43 -13.96
CA GLN A 808 53.32 -1.82 -15.28
C GLN A 808 53.29 -3.36 -15.50
N GLU A 809 52.97 -4.12 -14.46
CA GLU A 809 52.95 -5.59 -14.50
C GLU A 809 51.95 -6.15 -13.48
N ILE A 810 51.15 -7.14 -13.89
CA ILE A 810 50.30 -7.95 -13.01
C ILE A 810 50.79 -9.39 -13.14
N ASN A 811 51.31 -9.97 -12.07
CA ASN A 811 51.63 -11.41 -12.04
C ASN A 811 50.41 -12.21 -11.56
N ALA A 812 50.44 -13.53 -11.73
CA ALA A 812 49.32 -14.41 -11.39
C ALA A 812 48.88 -14.33 -9.92
N ALA A 813 49.84 -14.21 -8.99
CA ALA A 813 49.52 -14.12 -7.55
C ALA A 813 48.81 -12.80 -7.21
N ASP A 814 49.25 -11.69 -7.81
CA ASP A 814 48.61 -10.39 -7.59
C ASP A 814 47.22 -10.32 -8.23
N LEU A 815 47.04 -10.96 -9.40
CA LEU A 815 45.73 -11.09 -10.04
C LEU A 815 44.74 -11.86 -9.15
N ASP A 816 45.14 -13.03 -8.66
CA ASP A 816 44.31 -13.88 -7.78
C ASP A 816 43.94 -13.18 -6.47
N ASN A 817 44.90 -12.47 -5.86
CA ASN A 817 44.68 -11.67 -4.66
C ASN A 817 43.66 -10.53 -4.91
N MET A 818 43.78 -9.81 -6.03
CA MET A 818 42.83 -8.74 -6.37
C MET A 818 41.42 -9.31 -6.62
N LEU A 819 41.31 -10.40 -7.38
CA LEU A 819 40.04 -11.08 -7.63
C LEU A 819 39.40 -11.52 -6.32
N THR A 820 40.17 -12.13 -5.41
CA THR A 820 39.69 -12.55 -4.10
C THR A 820 39.17 -11.37 -3.27
N VAL A 821 39.91 -10.26 -3.23
CA VAL A 821 39.49 -9.07 -2.46
C VAL A 821 38.21 -8.46 -3.01
N TYR A 822 38.15 -8.21 -4.32
CA TYR A 822 36.96 -7.61 -4.93
C TYR A 822 35.75 -8.53 -4.90
N SER A 823 35.95 -9.84 -5.09
CA SER A 823 34.87 -10.83 -4.95
C SER A 823 34.32 -10.82 -3.53
N ASN A 824 35.18 -10.92 -2.51
CA ASN A 824 34.74 -10.88 -1.11
C ASN A 824 34.04 -9.56 -0.73
N ALA A 825 34.46 -8.43 -1.29
CA ALA A 825 33.76 -7.16 -1.14
C ALA A 825 32.36 -7.20 -1.81
N ALA A 826 32.25 -7.81 -3.00
CA ALA A 826 30.98 -8.04 -3.67
C ALA A 826 30.02 -8.88 -2.82
N ILE A 827 30.51 -10.00 -2.25
CA ILE A 827 29.74 -10.90 -1.36
C ILE A 827 29.18 -10.15 -0.16
N ARG A 828 29.98 -9.28 0.46
CA ARG A 828 29.66 -8.66 1.75
C ARG A 828 28.78 -7.41 1.67
N GLY A 829 28.41 -6.95 0.48
CA GLY A 829 27.53 -5.79 0.34
C GLY A 829 27.66 -4.96 -0.95
N GLY A 830 28.32 -5.49 -1.99
CA GLY A 830 28.47 -4.77 -3.25
C GLY A 830 27.14 -4.63 -4.02
N SER A 831 26.69 -3.39 -4.17
CA SER A 831 25.67 -3.06 -5.18
C SER A 831 26.25 -3.12 -6.59
N THR A 832 25.42 -3.39 -7.59
CA THR A 832 25.82 -3.37 -9.01
C THR A 832 26.49 -2.06 -9.39
N ARG A 833 25.99 -0.93 -8.85
CA ARG A 833 26.59 0.40 -9.03
C ARG A 833 27.98 0.52 -8.38
N ALA A 834 28.15 0.02 -7.16
CA ALA A 834 29.41 0.14 -6.45
C ALA A 834 30.50 -0.70 -7.14
N LEU A 835 30.13 -1.89 -7.63
CA LEU A 835 30.98 -2.74 -8.46
C LEU A 835 31.32 -2.09 -9.81
N ARG A 836 30.35 -1.40 -10.43
CA ARG A 836 30.61 -0.63 -11.66
C ARG A 836 31.70 0.42 -11.46
N SER A 837 31.79 1.04 -10.28
CA SER A 837 32.87 1.98 -9.98
C SER A 837 34.25 1.32 -9.90
N VAL A 838 34.33 0.08 -9.40
CA VAL A 838 35.58 -0.70 -9.40
C VAL A 838 35.97 -1.05 -10.83
N THR A 839 35.03 -1.55 -11.64
CA THR A 839 35.30 -1.87 -13.04
C THR A 839 35.63 -0.63 -13.88
N ASP A 840 35.03 0.54 -13.61
CA ASP A 840 35.36 1.81 -14.26
C ASP A 840 36.81 2.24 -13.97
N GLN A 841 37.34 1.91 -12.78
CA GLN A 841 38.73 2.18 -12.43
C GLN A 841 39.70 1.24 -13.17
N ILE A 842 39.35 -0.04 -13.29
CA ILE A 842 40.13 -1.01 -14.08
C ILE A 842 40.13 -0.60 -15.56
N ARG A 843 38.95 -0.27 -16.10
CA ARG A 843 38.76 0.21 -17.48
C ARG A 843 39.54 1.48 -17.79
N PHE A 844 39.70 2.37 -16.80
CA PHE A 844 40.58 3.53 -16.95
C PHE A 844 42.04 3.09 -17.16
N PHE A 845 42.56 2.17 -16.36
CA PHE A 845 43.92 1.68 -16.55
C PHE A 845 44.09 0.89 -17.85
N GLU A 846 43.10 0.11 -18.28
CA GLU A 846 43.07 -0.53 -19.61
C GLU A 846 43.23 0.51 -20.72
N ALA A 847 42.41 1.57 -20.69
CA ALA A 847 42.46 2.66 -21.67
C ALA A 847 43.81 3.39 -21.67
N MET A 848 44.46 3.52 -20.52
CA MET A 848 45.78 4.17 -20.45
C MET A 848 46.89 3.23 -20.92
N ALA A 849 46.80 1.93 -20.62
CA ALA A 849 47.80 0.91 -20.93
C ALA A 849 47.80 0.47 -22.40
N ASP A 850 46.71 0.74 -23.12
CA ASP A 850 46.51 0.44 -24.54
C ASP A 850 47.79 0.75 -25.37
N PRO A 851 48.44 -0.28 -25.96
CA PRO A 851 49.74 -0.13 -26.59
C PRO A 851 49.78 0.72 -27.86
N GLY A 852 48.66 0.95 -28.52
CA GLY A 852 48.69 1.20 -29.96
C GLY A 852 49.42 0.05 -30.67
N THR A 853 50.33 0.35 -31.60
CA THR A 853 51.05 -0.64 -32.43
C THR A 853 52.25 -1.35 -31.79
N ASP A 854 52.57 -1.13 -30.50
CA ASP A 854 53.77 -1.71 -29.86
C ASP A 854 53.43 -2.84 -28.86
N ALA A 855 53.31 -4.06 -29.39
CA ALA A 855 52.51 -5.16 -28.82
C ALA A 855 53.13 -5.98 -27.67
N GLY A 856 54.41 -5.84 -27.33
CA GLY A 856 55.12 -6.82 -26.49
C GLY A 856 54.71 -6.88 -25.00
N LYS A 857 55.07 -5.86 -24.22
CA LYS A 857 54.84 -5.84 -22.75
C LYS A 857 53.48 -5.27 -22.34
N LYS A 858 52.92 -4.39 -23.17
CA LYS A 858 51.64 -3.73 -22.89
C LYS A 858 50.43 -4.61 -23.20
N GLY A 859 50.54 -5.55 -24.16
CA GLY A 859 49.48 -6.52 -24.46
C GLY A 859 49.16 -7.43 -23.27
N SER A 860 50.18 -7.98 -22.61
CA SER A 860 50.02 -8.82 -21.42
C SER A 860 49.41 -8.09 -20.21
N LEU A 861 49.70 -6.79 -20.06
CA LEU A 861 49.10 -5.96 -19.00
C LEU A 861 47.60 -5.69 -19.25
N VAL A 862 47.22 -5.39 -20.50
CA VAL A 862 45.82 -5.17 -20.88
C VAL A 862 45.01 -6.46 -20.70
N GLU A 863 45.51 -7.60 -21.17
CA GLU A 863 44.85 -8.90 -21.00
C GLU A 863 44.63 -9.26 -19.52
N SER A 864 45.61 -8.95 -18.66
CA SER A 864 45.49 -9.17 -17.21
C SER A 864 44.44 -8.26 -16.56
N LEU A 865 44.33 -7.01 -17.03
CA LEU A 865 43.31 -6.05 -16.56
C LEU A 865 41.91 -6.46 -17.03
N GLU A 866 41.77 -6.91 -18.28
CA GLU A 866 40.52 -7.43 -18.83
C GLU A 866 40.06 -8.66 -18.04
N THR A 867 40.98 -9.60 -17.76
CA THR A 867 40.72 -10.78 -16.92
C THR A 867 40.26 -10.37 -15.52
N LEU A 868 40.90 -9.37 -14.90
CA LEU A 868 40.49 -8.85 -13.60
C LEU A 868 39.09 -8.25 -13.66
N ARG A 869 38.79 -7.44 -14.68
CA ARG A 869 37.48 -6.79 -14.88
C ARG A 869 36.37 -7.82 -15.03
N GLU A 870 36.56 -8.81 -15.91
CA GLU A 870 35.59 -9.88 -16.15
C GLU A 870 35.38 -10.75 -14.91
N GLY A 871 36.45 -11.09 -14.18
CA GLY A 871 36.35 -11.84 -12.94
C GLY A 871 35.57 -11.11 -11.84
N VAL A 872 35.73 -9.79 -11.72
CA VAL A 872 34.93 -8.97 -10.79
C VAL A 872 33.45 -8.95 -11.18
N ILE A 873 33.14 -8.86 -12.49
CA ILE A 873 31.76 -8.93 -13.00
C ILE A 873 31.15 -10.31 -12.72
N ALA A 874 31.90 -11.39 -12.97
CA ALA A 874 31.45 -12.76 -12.76
C ALA A 874 31.21 -13.06 -11.27
N ALA A 875 32.11 -12.63 -10.38
CA ALA A 875 31.93 -12.79 -8.94
C ALA A 875 30.66 -12.10 -8.42
N ALA A 876 30.36 -10.90 -8.96
CA ALA A 876 29.13 -10.19 -8.64
C ALA A 876 27.85 -10.97 -9.01
N MET A 877 27.89 -11.71 -10.13
CA MET A 877 26.77 -12.55 -10.58
C MET A 877 26.67 -13.85 -9.78
N ALA A 878 27.80 -14.48 -9.44
CA ALA A 878 27.84 -15.79 -8.78
C ALA A 878 27.41 -15.76 -7.31
N THR A 879 27.58 -14.64 -6.61
CA THR A 879 27.30 -14.57 -5.17
C THR A 879 25.82 -14.37 -4.79
N LYS A 880 24.92 -14.34 -5.78
CA LYS A 880 23.50 -14.02 -5.57
C LYS A 880 22.54 -15.08 -6.13
N LEU A 881 23.10 -16.20 -6.60
CA LEU A 881 22.44 -17.51 -6.70
C LEU A 881 22.64 -18.26 -5.38
#